data_AF-A0A5B8MZQ7-F1
#
_entry.id   AF-A0A5B8MZQ7-F1
#
_cell.length_a   1.000
_cell.length_b   1.000
_cell.length_c   1.000
_cell.angle_alpha   90.00
_cell.angle_beta   90.00
_cell.angle_gamma   90.00
#
_symmetry.space_group_name_H-M   'P 1'
#
loop_
_entity.id
_entity.type
_entity.pdbx_description
1 polymer ?
#
loop_
_entity_poly.entity_id
_entity_poly.type
_entity_poly.pdbx_seq_one_letter_code
_entity_poly.pdbx_strand_id
1 'polypeptide(L)'
;MRKSVDTETEATSAPTSSSTNVNGEEEEEVVVAAQQRDEEVVVVAEAADPLAEEERDTKAKAKGGSMATPVAAAAAVAGLFVVKKLFGGRKERLERGVVTKEADRYGALVEVLDLRADAAELHAPPPMKPPVLTGRTFVIKDNIDVAGSPTQYGCPAWSSAKATKNAPCVDKLLKAGARGVGKAVLDELAYGMEGENPHHRSNGPKNPLNEDLVTGGSSSGSAVAVAGGLCDFALGTDTCGSVRVPAACCGVFGMKTTFGAISTEGVLPMAKSFDTVGWFARDAALLRQVGHVLLDDPSSSSELLLAPSKFLIAQDLIYSCKPAEYSQILADVAQLSASRLLGSANVAQVKLENFLTKQVPELKVFKKDSSTSSREAAYSAGRRKLLFEVAQTFSAFFKKADKGKMSKVVKNRIKLSLDFHAAVSKKAKGSREGEAQGVSTECAVVETMGDTLNEALSREKVLIVPSMARLPLRKGAGKEEMAEWRDDNFSILILASATGLPQVTMPLGELDDKDGKKIPVSLSLIGARGSDKLLLDTCHAMVEKVCQVAFQQALKKQKSAGKGNGHVDQDKLMAASLKDQGNQAFREGRFYDAVQLYSQGIQLDDSLAVLYSNRAMALLKLGNFVDAESDCTTCLSLDPSNVKALLRRGTARAYLAQFQEALEDFEQVLVLEPNNAAAAQELERMKEAFSTPAAQDNA
;
A
#
# COMPACT_ATOMS: atom_id res chain seq x y z
N MET A 1 -1.74 -55.65 28.29
CA MET A 1 -0.93 -54.57 28.90
C MET A 1 0.53 -54.79 28.49
N ARG A 2 1.10 -53.79 27.78
CA ARG A 2 2.52 -53.39 27.54
C ARG A 2 3.57 -54.48 27.23
N LYS A 3 4.15 -54.60 26.02
CA LYS A 3 5.08 -53.73 25.22
C LYS A 3 6.45 -53.55 25.89
N SER A 4 7.56 -54.17 25.43
CA SER A 4 8.39 -53.99 24.19
C SER A 4 9.30 -52.76 24.24
N VAL A 5 10.52 -52.66 23.70
CA VAL A 5 11.56 -53.52 23.07
C VAL A 5 12.81 -52.60 22.94
N ASP A 6 13.96 -53.27 22.82
CA ASP A 6 15.35 -52.90 22.49
C ASP A 6 15.68 -51.72 21.56
N THR A 7 16.96 -51.29 21.64
CA THR A 7 17.78 -50.85 20.48
C THR A 7 19.25 -51.21 20.70
N GLU A 8 19.83 -51.95 19.74
CA GLU A 8 21.27 -52.26 19.62
C GLU A 8 22.01 -51.20 18.78
N THR A 9 23.32 -51.09 19.01
CA THR A 9 24.28 -50.24 18.30
C THR A 9 25.54 -51.06 18.04
N GLU A 10 26.09 -50.99 16.83
CA GLU A 10 27.45 -51.40 16.42
C GLU A 10 27.58 -51.10 14.91
N ALA A 11 28.71 -50.97 14.25
CA ALA A 11 30.03 -50.40 14.51
C ALA A 11 30.74 -50.36 13.13
N THR A 12 31.79 -49.54 13.06
CA THR A 12 32.72 -49.24 11.96
C THR A 12 33.37 -50.42 11.21
N SER A 13 33.68 -50.25 9.92
CA SER A 13 34.98 -50.68 9.32
C SER A 13 35.20 -50.12 7.90
N ALA A 14 36.44 -49.74 7.59
CA ALA A 14 36.98 -49.45 6.25
C ALA A 14 37.45 -50.75 5.57
N PRO A 15 37.75 -50.76 4.25
CA PRO A 15 39.18 -50.80 3.86
C PRO A 15 39.58 -50.24 2.46
N THR A 16 40.84 -49.78 2.39
CA THR A 16 41.93 -49.95 1.37
C THR A 16 41.80 -49.69 -0.16
N SER A 17 42.93 -49.18 -0.66
CA SER A 17 43.46 -48.76 -1.98
C SER A 17 43.61 -49.77 -3.14
N SER A 18 43.64 -49.26 -4.39
CA SER A 18 44.59 -49.58 -5.51
C SER A 18 44.24 -48.73 -6.76
N SER A 19 45.08 -47.79 -7.20
CA SER A 19 46.17 -47.86 -8.20
C SER A 19 45.77 -47.68 -9.68
N THR A 20 46.19 -46.54 -10.23
CA THR A 20 46.81 -46.29 -11.57
C THR A 20 46.09 -46.70 -12.86
N ASN A 21 45.76 -45.70 -13.69
CA ASN A 21 46.36 -45.61 -15.02
C ASN A 21 46.46 -44.15 -15.50
N VAL A 22 47.66 -43.81 -15.96
CA VAL A 22 48.12 -42.53 -16.53
C VAL A 22 48.40 -42.79 -18.00
N ASN A 23 48.00 -41.84 -18.86
CA ASN A 23 48.57 -41.45 -20.16
C ASN A 23 47.66 -40.31 -20.66
N GLY A 24 48.04 -39.04 -20.81
CA GLY A 24 49.36 -38.45 -20.97
C GLY A 24 49.41 -37.78 -22.34
N GLU A 25 48.93 -36.53 -22.45
CA GLU A 25 49.26 -35.62 -23.57
C GLU A 25 49.44 -34.19 -23.00
N GLU A 26 50.72 -33.85 -22.87
CA GLU A 26 51.41 -32.59 -23.13
C GLU A 26 50.85 -31.24 -22.63
N GLU A 27 51.63 -30.63 -21.73
CA GLU A 27 51.59 -29.25 -21.30
C GLU A 27 52.13 -28.32 -22.40
N GLU A 28 51.31 -27.33 -22.81
CA GLU A 28 51.81 -26.09 -23.40
C GLU A 28 51.36 -24.91 -22.51
N GLU A 29 52.36 -24.20 -22.00
CA GLU A 29 52.26 -23.06 -21.10
C GLU A 29 51.79 -21.82 -21.90
N VAL A 30 50.56 -21.34 -21.66
CA VAL A 30 50.11 -20.02 -22.12
C VAL A 30 49.61 -19.20 -20.94
N VAL A 31 50.42 -18.20 -20.57
CA VAL A 31 50.07 -17.13 -19.64
C VAL A 31 48.96 -16.28 -20.26
N VAL A 32 47.75 -16.29 -19.69
CA VAL A 32 46.70 -15.30 -19.98
C VAL A 32 46.31 -14.59 -18.68
N ALA A 33 46.73 -13.34 -18.60
CA ALA A 33 46.35 -12.40 -17.55
C ALA A 33 44.85 -12.08 -17.65
N ALA A 34 44.14 -12.23 -16.53
CA ALA A 34 42.76 -11.79 -16.38
C ALA A 34 42.71 -10.25 -16.31
N GLN A 35 42.21 -9.63 -17.38
CA GLN A 35 41.87 -8.20 -17.39
C GLN A 35 40.57 -7.96 -16.61
N GLN A 36 40.71 -7.27 -15.48
CA GLN A 36 39.65 -6.47 -14.87
C GLN A 36 39.18 -5.41 -15.88
N ARG A 37 37.87 -5.33 -16.14
CA ARG A 37 37.27 -4.19 -16.85
C ARG A 37 36.59 -3.30 -15.81
N ASP A 38 37.31 -2.25 -15.46
CA ASP A 38 36.75 -0.98 -15.03
C ASP A 38 36.19 -0.28 -16.27
N GLU A 39 34.88 0.01 -16.29
CA GLU A 39 34.31 0.97 -17.25
C GLU A 39 34.24 2.34 -16.58
N GLU A 40 35.34 3.06 -16.74
CA GLU A 40 35.45 4.51 -16.62
C GLU A 40 34.77 5.16 -17.83
N VAL A 41 33.79 6.03 -17.57
CA VAL A 41 33.14 6.86 -18.60
C VAL A 41 34.11 7.99 -19.00
N VAL A 42 34.91 7.74 -20.03
CA VAL A 42 35.67 8.77 -20.75
C VAL A 42 34.80 9.35 -21.87
N VAL A 43 34.38 10.60 -21.70
CA VAL A 43 33.78 11.39 -22.78
C VAL A 43 34.91 11.86 -23.70
N VAL A 44 35.09 11.17 -24.83
CA VAL A 44 35.90 11.65 -25.95
C VAL A 44 35.05 12.63 -26.75
N ALA A 45 35.48 13.89 -26.79
CA ALA A 45 34.92 14.91 -27.67
C ALA A 45 35.44 14.68 -29.09
N GLU A 46 34.55 14.28 -30.00
CA GLU A 46 34.78 14.39 -31.44
C GLU A 46 34.62 15.87 -31.85
N ALA A 47 35.73 16.48 -32.26
CA ALA A 47 35.73 17.77 -32.95
C ALA A 47 35.59 17.50 -34.45
N ALA A 48 34.44 17.85 -35.02
CA ALA A 48 34.27 18.00 -36.46
C ALA A 48 34.29 19.50 -36.79
N ASP A 49 35.32 19.88 -37.53
CA ASP A 49 35.55 21.17 -38.18
C ASP A 49 34.47 21.42 -39.25
N PRO A 50 33.84 22.60 -39.25
CA PRO A 50 33.80 23.32 -40.50
C PRO A 50 34.15 24.79 -40.26
N LEU A 51 35.11 25.32 -41.01
CA LEU A 51 34.92 26.39 -41.98
C LEU A 51 36.27 26.75 -42.60
N ALA A 52 36.45 26.35 -43.86
CA ALA A 52 37.45 26.88 -44.77
C ALA A 52 36.74 27.55 -45.96
N GLU A 53 37.42 28.54 -46.55
CA GLU A 53 36.99 29.58 -47.51
C GLU A 53 36.46 30.84 -46.81
N GLU A 54 37.04 32.03 -46.95
CA GLU A 54 37.94 32.57 -47.98
C GLU A 54 38.53 33.88 -47.43
N GLU A 55 39.85 34.12 -47.53
CA GLU A 55 40.42 35.42 -47.94
C GLU A 55 41.95 35.34 -48.00
N ARG A 56 42.46 35.40 -49.24
CA ARG A 56 43.80 35.91 -49.54
C ARG A 56 43.68 37.43 -49.58
N ASP A 57 44.47 38.17 -48.80
CA ASP A 57 45.46 39.08 -49.40
C ASP A 57 46.45 39.70 -48.39
N THR A 58 47.66 39.91 -48.91
CA THR A 58 48.73 40.83 -48.47
C THR A 58 49.58 40.57 -47.21
N LYS A 59 50.86 40.27 -47.52
CA LYS A 59 52.07 40.40 -46.69
C LYS A 59 52.33 41.88 -46.31
N ALA A 60 52.80 42.13 -45.08
CA ALA A 60 53.94 43.05 -44.84
C ALA A 60 54.54 42.94 -43.42
N LYS A 61 55.87 43.04 -43.40
CA LYS A 61 56.83 43.02 -42.28
C LYS A 61 56.53 44.04 -41.16
N ALA A 62 56.89 43.72 -39.91
CA ALA A 62 57.85 44.50 -39.09
C ALA A 62 58.17 43.84 -37.74
N LYS A 63 59.45 43.89 -37.37
CA LYS A 63 60.03 43.61 -36.05
C LYS A 63 59.69 44.72 -35.04
N GLY A 64 59.71 44.42 -33.75
CA GLY A 64 59.98 45.42 -32.71
C GLY A 64 59.29 45.10 -31.38
N GLY A 65 60.05 45.08 -30.29
CA GLY A 65 59.57 44.71 -28.96
C GLY A 65 59.05 45.87 -28.10
N SER A 66 58.86 45.52 -26.83
CA SER A 66 58.75 46.35 -25.62
C SER A 66 57.35 46.62 -25.06
N MET A 67 57.31 46.47 -23.74
CA MET A 67 56.20 46.59 -22.79
C MET A 67 55.50 47.96 -22.80
N ALA A 68 54.17 47.99 -22.60
CA ALA A 68 53.53 48.57 -21.39
C ALA A 68 51.99 48.71 -21.51
N THR A 69 51.31 48.22 -20.46
CA THR A 69 49.99 48.60 -19.89
C THR A 69 48.65 48.23 -20.56
N PRO A 70 47.60 47.88 -19.77
CA PRO A 70 46.39 47.23 -20.25
C PRO A 70 45.16 48.16 -20.23
N VAL A 71 44.54 48.39 -21.38
CA VAL A 71 43.17 48.91 -21.47
C VAL A 71 42.43 48.18 -22.59
N ALA A 72 42.02 46.94 -22.34
CA ALA A 72 41.02 46.23 -23.15
C ALA A 72 40.56 44.93 -22.46
N ALA A 73 40.06 45.03 -21.22
CA ALA A 73 39.43 43.90 -20.52
C ALA A 73 38.08 44.30 -19.90
N ALA A 74 37.31 45.14 -20.60
CA ALA A 74 35.98 45.58 -20.16
C ALA A 74 34.82 45.09 -21.04
N ALA A 75 35.07 44.45 -22.19
CA ALA A 75 33.99 43.99 -23.09
C ALA A 75 33.75 42.47 -23.08
N ALA A 76 34.67 41.65 -22.53
CA ALA A 76 34.55 40.19 -22.51
C ALA A 76 33.92 39.62 -21.21
N VAL A 77 33.64 40.46 -20.21
CA VAL A 77 33.03 40.02 -18.93
C VAL A 77 31.50 40.14 -18.94
N ALA A 78 30.91 40.92 -19.85
CA ALA A 78 29.45 41.10 -19.93
C ALA A 78 28.74 39.93 -20.65
N GLY A 79 29.38 39.26 -21.60
CA GLY A 79 28.79 38.15 -22.36
C GLY A 79 28.81 36.80 -21.63
N LEU A 80 29.82 36.54 -20.80
CA LEU A 80 29.95 35.28 -20.06
C LEU A 80 29.08 35.23 -18.79
N PHE A 81 28.61 36.39 -18.32
CA PHE A 81 27.70 36.49 -17.16
C PHE A 81 26.24 36.18 -17.50
N VAL A 82 25.85 36.17 -18.78
CA VAL A 82 24.46 35.93 -19.20
C VAL A 82 24.17 34.44 -19.42
N VAL A 83 25.15 33.65 -19.87
CA VAL A 83 24.95 32.22 -20.13
C VAL A 83 25.13 31.35 -18.87
N LYS A 84 25.96 31.77 -17.91
CA LYS A 84 26.11 31.05 -16.61
C LYS A 84 24.91 31.25 -15.67
N LYS A 85 24.11 32.31 -15.89
CA LYS A 85 22.94 32.65 -15.06
C LYS A 85 21.67 31.86 -15.42
N LEU A 86 21.65 31.16 -16.56
CA LEU A 86 20.48 30.39 -17.01
C LEU A 86 20.55 28.89 -16.70
N PHE A 87 21.73 28.32 -16.47
CA PHE A 87 21.89 26.88 -16.19
C PHE A 87 22.70 26.53 -14.93
N GLY A 88 23.33 27.50 -14.25
CA GLY A 88 24.12 27.27 -13.03
C GLY A 88 23.33 27.26 -11.69
N GLY A 89 22.03 27.59 -11.69
CA GLY A 89 21.31 27.86 -10.45
C GLY A 89 20.72 26.66 -9.70
N ARG A 90 20.63 25.46 -10.31
CA ARG A 90 19.83 24.35 -9.75
C ARG A 90 20.58 23.54 -8.70
N LYS A 91 21.86 23.25 -8.94
CA LYS A 91 22.73 22.50 -8.04
C LYS A 91 23.19 23.38 -6.86
N GLU A 92 23.57 24.64 -7.12
CA GLU A 92 23.94 25.60 -6.07
C GLU A 92 22.77 25.99 -5.14
N ARG A 93 21.52 26.11 -5.62
CA ARG A 93 20.37 26.43 -4.75
C ARG A 93 19.99 25.27 -3.82
N LEU A 94 20.14 24.04 -4.30
CA LEU A 94 19.96 22.82 -3.53
C LEU A 94 21.09 22.67 -2.48
N GLU A 95 22.34 22.96 -2.88
CA GLU A 95 23.51 22.97 -1.98
C GLU A 95 23.47 24.10 -0.93
N ARG A 96 22.81 25.23 -1.23
CA ARG A 96 22.58 26.34 -0.27
C ARG A 96 21.29 26.20 0.54
N GLY A 97 20.50 25.13 0.34
CA GLY A 97 19.28 24.83 1.09
C GLY A 97 18.10 25.78 0.85
N VAL A 98 18.11 26.65 -0.16
CA VAL A 98 17.01 27.61 -0.35
C VAL A 98 15.93 26.98 -1.23
N VAL A 99 14.81 26.60 -0.62
CA VAL A 99 13.59 26.18 -1.34
C VAL A 99 12.88 27.42 -1.87
N THR A 100 12.48 27.41 -3.15
CA THR A 100 11.72 28.49 -3.78
C THR A 100 10.48 27.92 -4.48
N LYS A 101 9.52 28.78 -4.84
CA LYS A 101 8.34 28.35 -5.61
C LYS A 101 8.71 27.81 -7.00
N GLU A 102 9.78 28.32 -7.60
CA GLU A 102 10.30 27.83 -8.88
C GLU A 102 10.96 26.44 -8.75
N ALA A 103 11.47 26.09 -7.57
CA ALA A 103 12.04 24.77 -7.29
C ALA A 103 10.94 23.70 -7.13
N ASP A 104 9.73 24.08 -6.72
CA ASP A 104 8.58 23.19 -6.56
C ASP A 104 7.92 22.82 -7.90
N ARG A 105 8.62 21.98 -8.68
CA ARG A 105 8.17 21.54 -10.01
C ARG A 105 6.89 20.70 -9.99
N TYR A 106 6.57 20.10 -8.85
CA TYR A 106 5.45 19.17 -8.71
C TYR A 106 4.24 19.76 -8.00
N GLY A 107 4.31 21.02 -7.55
CA GLY A 107 3.22 21.69 -6.84
C GLY A 107 2.95 21.09 -5.46
N ALA A 108 4.00 20.69 -4.75
CA ALA A 108 3.93 20.11 -3.42
C ALA A 108 3.56 21.13 -2.33
N LEU A 109 3.87 22.41 -2.52
CA LEU A 109 3.76 23.44 -1.49
C LEU A 109 2.62 24.42 -1.73
N VAL A 110 1.96 24.81 -0.65
CA VAL A 110 1.05 25.97 -0.59
C VAL A 110 1.80 27.24 -0.20
N GLU A 111 2.87 27.09 0.58
CA GLU A 111 3.68 28.18 1.11
C GLU A 111 5.15 27.74 1.22
N VAL A 112 6.06 28.65 0.89
CA VAL A 112 7.50 28.47 1.12
C VAL A 112 7.86 29.22 2.39
N LEU A 113 8.63 28.58 3.26
CA LEU A 113 9.02 29.09 4.58
C LEU A 113 10.54 29.03 4.76
N ASP A 114 11.04 29.75 5.76
CA ASP A 114 12.39 29.56 6.32
C ASP A 114 12.32 29.54 7.84
N LEU A 115 11.78 28.46 8.39
CA LEU A 115 11.52 28.27 9.81
C LEU A 115 12.73 27.61 10.49
N ARG A 116 13.25 28.26 11.53
CA ARG A 116 14.42 27.83 12.31
C ARG A 116 14.10 27.87 13.81
N ALA A 117 14.92 27.22 14.63
CA ALA A 117 14.88 27.44 16.08
C ALA A 117 15.14 28.93 16.40
N ASP A 118 14.58 29.43 17.49
CA ASP A 118 14.68 30.83 17.87
C ASP A 118 16.15 31.25 18.05
N ALA A 119 16.50 32.43 17.53
CA ALA A 119 17.86 32.98 17.59
C ALA A 119 18.38 33.16 19.03
N ALA A 120 17.50 33.31 20.01
CA ALA A 120 17.86 33.36 21.43
C ALA A 120 18.46 32.04 21.95
N GLU A 121 18.04 30.89 21.42
CA GLU A 121 18.62 29.58 21.75
C GLU A 121 19.98 29.37 21.04
N LEU A 122 20.25 30.07 19.93
CA LEU A 122 21.56 30.09 19.25
C LEU A 122 22.63 30.92 19.97
N HIS A 123 22.25 31.77 20.93
CA HIS A 123 23.19 32.52 21.77
C HIS A 123 23.69 31.73 22.99
N ALA A 124 23.16 30.53 23.24
CA ALA A 124 23.77 29.58 24.15
C ALA A 124 25.12 29.09 23.56
N PRO A 125 26.12 28.75 24.40
CA PRO A 125 27.35 28.14 23.89
C PRO A 125 27.00 26.91 23.04
N PRO A 126 27.64 26.75 21.86
CA PRO A 126 27.30 25.66 20.95
C PRO A 126 27.45 24.32 21.69
N PRO A 127 26.46 23.42 21.60
CA PRO A 127 26.54 22.12 22.26
C PRO A 127 27.75 21.36 21.74
N MET A 128 28.42 20.59 22.62
CA MET A 128 29.62 19.80 22.26
C MET A 128 29.40 18.86 21.07
N LYS A 129 28.15 18.45 20.81
CA LYS A 129 27.74 17.74 19.59
C LYS A 129 26.60 18.52 18.93
N PRO A 130 26.61 18.67 17.59
CA PRO A 130 25.52 19.32 16.88
C PRO A 130 24.22 18.53 17.06
N PRO A 131 23.05 19.19 17.08
CA PRO A 131 21.75 18.53 17.10
C PRO A 131 21.60 17.49 15.97
N VAL A 132 20.87 16.40 16.23
CA VAL A 132 20.86 15.21 15.36
C VAL A 132 20.31 15.45 13.95
N LEU A 133 19.48 16.47 13.75
CA LEU A 133 18.92 16.84 12.43
C LEU A 133 19.57 18.09 11.84
N THR A 134 20.75 18.50 12.33
CA THR A 134 21.49 19.64 11.79
C THR A 134 21.68 19.49 10.27
N GLY A 135 21.33 20.54 9.52
CA GLY A 135 21.45 20.56 8.06
C GLY A 135 20.32 19.86 7.32
N ARG A 136 19.35 19.26 8.03
CA ARG A 136 18.16 18.65 7.41
C ARG A 136 17.04 19.66 7.23
N THR A 137 16.27 19.45 6.18
CA THR A 137 15.11 20.28 5.81
C THR A 137 13.82 19.49 5.86
N PHE A 138 12.72 20.15 6.25
CA PHE A 138 11.42 19.49 6.27
C PHE A 138 10.25 20.37 5.87
N VAL A 139 9.20 19.72 5.38
CA VAL A 139 7.93 20.34 5.00
C VAL A 139 6.84 19.93 5.99
N ILE A 140 5.89 20.83 6.24
CA ILE A 140 4.81 20.65 7.21
C ILE A 140 3.47 20.58 6.48
N LYS A 141 2.66 19.54 6.68
CA LYS A 141 1.31 19.47 6.10
C LYS A 141 0.44 20.65 6.55
N ASP A 142 -0.35 21.25 5.65
CA ASP A 142 -1.15 22.46 5.93
C ASP A 142 -2.43 22.23 6.80
N ASN A 143 -2.45 21.16 7.59
CA ASN A 143 -3.35 21.01 8.73
C ASN A 143 -2.61 21.01 10.08
N ILE A 144 -1.32 21.33 10.08
CA ILE A 144 -0.46 21.48 11.25
C ILE A 144 -0.06 22.95 11.38
N ASP A 145 -0.18 23.48 12.59
CA ASP A 145 0.08 24.88 12.90
C ASP A 145 1.57 25.22 12.82
N VAL A 146 1.83 26.36 12.17
CA VAL A 146 3.14 27.01 12.07
C VAL A 146 2.96 28.47 12.43
N ALA A 147 3.70 28.95 13.43
CA ALA A 147 3.59 30.31 13.93
C ALA A 147 3.75 31.34 12.79
N GLY A 148 2.86 32.33 12.76
CA GLY A 148 2.87 33.38 11.75
C GLY A 148 2.33 32.98 10.36
N SER A 149 1.95 31.71 10.17
CA SER A 149 1.40 31.18 8.92
C SER A 149 -0.06 30.73 9.14
N PRO A 150 -0.95 30.88 8.14
CA PRO A 150 -2.29 30.34 8.23
C PRO A 150 -2.27 28.80 8.15
N THR A 151 -3.23 28.15 8.80
CA THR A 151 -3.49 26.70 8.67
C THR A 151 -4.81 26.53 7.93
N GLN A 152 -4.74 26.35 6.61
CA GLN A 152 -5.92 26.48 5.74
C GLN A 152 -6.66 25.16 5.55
N TYR A 153 -6.10 24.04 6.01
CA TYR A 153 -6.73 22.72 5.92
C TYR A 153 -7.06 22.32 4.46
N GLY A 154 -6.32 22.86 3.48
CA GLY A 154 -6.60 22.66 2.06
C GLY A 154 -7.96 23.20 1.61
N CYS A 155 -8.61 24.07 2.39
CA CYS A 155 -9.97 24.57 2.15
C CYS A 155 -10.02 26.10 2.29
N PRO A 156 -10.24 26.86 1.20
CA PRO A 156 -10.36 28.32 1.26
C PRO A 156 -11.50 28.83 2.17
N ALA A 157 -12.47 27.98 2.50
CA ALA A 157 -13.57 28.31 3.39
C ALA A 157 -13.23 28.18 4.90
N TRP A 158 -12.08 27.60 5.25
CA TRP A 158 -11.74 27.28 6.64
C TRP A 158 -11.39 28.52 7.46
N SER A 159 -10.18 29.04 7.30
CA SER A 159 -9.70 30.25 7.96
C SER A 159 -8.42 30.74 7.30
N SER A 160 -8.24 32.06 7.25
CA SER A 160 -6.98 32.71 6.90
C SER A 160 -6.23 33.25 8.13
N ALA A 161 -6.72 32.98 9.34
CA ALA A 161 -6.06 33.37 10.57
C ALA A 161 -4.71 32.66 10.71
N LYS A 162 -3.70 33.42 11.10
CA LYS A 162 -2.34 32.90 11.34
C LYS A 162 -2.28 32.23 12.71
N ALA A 163 -1.64 31.07 12.78
CA ALA A 163 -1.37 30.43 14.06
C ALA A 163 -0.41 31.29 14.89
N THR A 164 -0.64 31.36 16.20
CA THR A 164 0.20 32.14 17.13
C THR A 164 1.40 31.34 17.65
N LYS A 165 1.35 30.02 17.54
CA LYS A 165 2.39 29.08 17.97
C LYS A 165 2.57 27.98 16.93
N ASN A 166 3.74 27.36 16.94
CA ASN A 166 3.98 26.12 16.22
C ASN A 166 3.26 24.97 16.94
N ALA A 167 2.89 23.92 16.20
CA ALA A 167 2.54 22.65 16.82
C ALA A 167 3.77 22.05 17.54
N PRO A 168 3.62 21.34 18.68
CA PRO A 168 4.75 20.80 19.43
C PRO A 168 5.66 19.87 18.61
N CYS A 169 5.11 19.13 17.65
CA CYS A 169 5.89 18.28 16.74
C CYS A 169 6.82 19.10 15.81
N VAL A 170 6.43 20.31 15.42
CA VAL A 170 7.26 21.24 14.64
C VAL A 170 8.39 21.77 15.51
N ASP A 171 8.09 22.22 16.73
CA ASP A 171 9.11 22.74 17.65
C ASP A 171 10.16 21.68 18.03
N LYS A 172 9.75 20.42 18.24
CA LYS A 172 10.70 19.31 18.50
C LYS A 172 11.73 19.19 17.36
N LEU A 173 11.30 19.28 16.11
CA LEU A 173 12.19 19.15 14.94
C LEU A 173 13.11 20.36 14.77
N LEU A 174 12.59 21.57 14.99
CA LEU A 174 13.40 22.79 14.95
C LEU A 174 14.50 22.77 16.02
N LYS A 175 14.15 22.38 17.26
CA LYS A 175 15.10 22.21 18.37
C LYS A 175 16.15 21.13 18.11
N ALA A 176 15.78 20.09 17.34
CA ALA A 176 16.71 19.07 16.88
C ALA A 176 17.62 19.53 15.71
N GLY A 177 17.56 20.80 15.30
CA GLY A 177 18.43 21.41 14.29
C GLY A 177 17.92 21.33 12.86
N ALA A 178 16.71 20.82 12.63
CA ALA A 178 16.09 20.81 11.31
C ALA A 178 15.54 22.19 10.95
N ARG A 179 15.39 22.46 9.65
CA ARG A 179 14.83 23.70 9.12
C ARG A 179 13.54 23.46 8.35
N GLY A 180 12.47 24.14 8.72
CA GLY A 180 11.17 24.04 8.04
C GLY A 180 11.17 24.91 6.79
N VAL A 181 10.90 24.32 5.63
CA VAL A 181 11.06 24.99 4.32
C VAL A 181 9.75 25.26 3.58
N GLY A 182 8.62 24.79 4.10
CA GLY A 182 7.32 25.09 3.49
C GLY A 182 6.14 24.37 4.14
N LYS A 183 4.94 24.78 3.73
CA LYS A 183 3.69 24.08 4.03
C LYS A 183 3.23 23.28 2.81
N ALA A 184 2.87 22.03 3.01
CA ALA A 184 2.48 21.10 1.95
C ALA A 184 0.99 21.15 1.62
N VAL A 185 0.67 20.95 0.34
CA VAL A 185 -0.67 20.65 -0.16
C VAL A 185 -1.21 19.38 0.51
N LEU A 186 -2.52 19.33 0.70
CA LEU A 186 -3.27 18.18 1.19
C LEU A 186 -4.62 18.08 0.48
N ASP A 187 -5.26 16.90 0.54
CA ASP A 187 -6.69 16.78 0.21
C ASP A 187 -7.50 17.75 1.09
N GLU A 188 -8.50 18.39 0.51
CA GLU A 188 -9.34 19.37 1.20
C GLU A 188 -9.95 18.77 2.49
N LEU A 189 -9.76 19.46 3.62
CA LEU A 189 -10.15 19.06 4.98
C LEU A 189 -9.57 17.70 5.42
N ALA A 190 -8.45 17.29 4.82
CA ALA A 190 -7.89 15.94 4.92
C ALA A 190 -8.85 14.80 4.50
N TYR A 191 -10.01 15.11 3.90
CA TYR A 191 -11.04 14.13 3.59
C TYR A 191 -10.90 13.55 2.17
N GLY A 192 -9.75 12.93 1.92
CA GLY A 192 -9.42 12.25 0.66
C GLY A 192 -8.31 11.21 0.80
N MET A 193 -8.17 10.40 -0.26
CA MET A 193 -7.17 9.34 -0.38
C MET A 193 -6.34 9.47 -1.66
N GLU A 194 -6.80 10.27 -2.62
CA GLU A 194 -6.25 10.40 -3.97
C GLU A 194 -5.10 11.42 -4.05
N GLY A 195 -5.10 12.40 -3.14
CA GLY A 195 -4.16 13.53 -3.15
C GLY A 195 -4.57 14.66 -4.09
N GLU A 196 -5.86 14.75 -4.41
CA GLU A 196 -6.44 15.78 -5.27
C GLU A 196 -7.01 16.94 -4.46
N ASN A 197 -6.76 18.16 -4.92
CA ASN A 197 -7.38 19.32 -4.31
C ASN A 197 -7.68 20.39 -5.38
N PRO A 198 -8.97 20.62 -5.69
CA PRO A 198 -9.40 21.48 -6.81
C PRO A 198 -9.13 22.96 -6.58
N HIS A 199 -8.76 23.36 -5.37
CA HIS A 199 -8.37 24.74 -5.05
C HIS A 199 -6.93 25.05 -5.49
N HIS A 200 -6.18 24.05 -5.93
CA HIS A 200 -4.84 24.23 -6.50
C HIS A 200 -4.87 24.14 -8.03
N ARG A 201 -3.99 24.92 -8.68
CA ARG A 201 -3.95 25.09 -10.14
C ARG A 201 -3.91 23.78 -10.93
N SER A 202 -3.28 22.74 -10.40
CA SER A 202 -3.12 21.41 -11.01
C SER A 202 -4.03 20.33 -10.41
N ASN A 203 -5.08 20.71 -9.67
CA ASN A 203 -5.92 19.79 -8.90
C ASN A 203 -5.11 18.96 -7.88
N GLY A 204 -4.09 19.55 -7.26
CA GLY A 204 -3.16 18.88 -6.34
C GLY A 204 -1.77 18.64 -6.93
N PRO A 205 -0.85 18.05 -6.14
CA PRO A 205 0.52 17.80 -6.57
C PRO A 205 0.63 16.68 -7.60
N LYS A 206 1.75 16.64 -8.32
CA LYS A 206 2.08 15.61 -9.30
C LYS A 206 3.01 14.57 -8.68
N ASN A 207 2.77 13.30 -8.98
CA ASN A 207 3.58 12.20 -8.48
C ASN A 207 4.97 12.23 -9.18
N PRO A 208 6.09 12.36 -8.43
CA PRO A 208 7.41 12.51 -9.02
C PRO A 208 7.90 11.30 -9.82
N LEU A 209 7.43 10.10 -9.46
CA LEU A 209 7.81 8.86 -10.13
C LEU A 209 7.09 8.72 -11.47
N ASN A 210 5.80 9.05 -11.50
CA ASN A 210 4.96 8.96 -12.69
C ASN A 210 3.78 9.93 -12.56
N GLU A 211 3.78 11.03 -13.30
CA GLU A 211 2.78 12.10 -13.16
C GLU A 211 1.34 11.66 -13.47
N ASP A 212 1.19 10.55 -14.20
CA ASP A 212 -0.10 9.93 -14.50
C ASP A 212 -0.69 9.20 -13.30
N LEU A 213 0.09 8.87 -12.26
CA LEU A 213 -0.42 8.19 -11.07
C LEU A 213 -0.97 9.19 -10.07
N VAL A 214 -1.94 8.73 -9.28
CA VAL A 214 -2.34 9.43 -8.05
C VAL A 214 -1.12 9.59 -7.14
N THR A 215 -1.05 10.70 -6.43
CA THR A 215 -0.02 10.92 -5.39
C THR A 215 -0.38 10.21 -4.10
N GLY A 216 -1.65 9.86 -3.93
CA GLY A 216 -2.20 9.41 -2.66
C GLY A 216 -2.41 10.58 -1.70
N GLY A 217 -3.22 10.38 -0.68
CA GLY A 217 -3.59 11.45 0.23
C GLY A 217 -4.10 10.96 1.59
N SER A 218 -4.34 11.86 2.55
CA SER A 218 -4.40 13.30 2.37
C SER A 218 -3.09 14.06 2.47
N SER A 219 -1.98 13.46 2.91
CA SER A 219 -0.68 14.15 3.01
C SER A 219 0.08 14.15 1.67
N SER A 220 -0.59 14.52 0.58
CA SER A 220 -0.08 14.40 -0.79
C SER A 220 1.15 15.27 -1.04
N GLY A 221 1.11 16.56 -0.68
CA GLY A 221 2.23 17.48 -0.83
C GLY A 221 3.43 17.08 0.02
N SER A 222 3.21 16.51 1.22
CA SER A 222 4.29 16.03 2.10
C SER A 222 5.08 14.90 1.45
N ALA A 223 4.40 13.89 0.90
CA ALA A 223 5.08 12.78 0.22
C ALA A 223 5.77 13.24 -1.07
N VAL A 224 5.11 14.09 -1.86
CA VAL A 224 5.67 14.62 -3.12
C VAL A 224 6.88 15.51 -2.86
N ALA A 225 6.90 16.30 -1.78
CA ALA A 225 8.07 17.11 -1.41
C ALA A 225 9.30 16.23 -1.11
N VAL A 226 9.10 15.12 -0.41
CA VAL A 226 10.17 14.16 -0.11
C VAL A 226 10.62 13.41 -1.36
N ALA A 227 9.67 12.81 -2.10
CA ALA A 227 9.92 12.05 -3.32
C ALA A 227 10.56 12.91 -4.43
N GLY A 228 10.15 14.18 -4.52
CA GLY A 228 10.65 15.15 -5.50
C GLY A 228 11.97 15.82 -5.12
N GLY A 229 12.54 15.50 -3.95
CA GLY A 229 13.83 16.06 -3.52
C GLY A 229 13.75 17.51 -3.01
N LEU A 230 12.57 18.00 -2.66
CA LEU A 230 12.35 19.38 -2.19
C LEU A 230 12.76 19.58 -0.72
N CYS A 231 12.65 18.53 0.09
CA CYS A 231 13.09 18.48 1.48
C CYS A 231 13.59 17.07 1.83
N ASP A 232 14.26 16.90 2.97
CA ASP A 232 14.79 15.60 3.39
C ASP A 232 13.71 14.68 3.96
N PHE A 233 12.81 15.25 4.75
CA PHE A 233 11.67 14.57 5.35
C PHE A 233 10.46 15.50 5.43
N ALA A 234 9.27 15.00 5.74
CA ALA A 234 8.08 15.85 5.86
C ALA A 234 7.14 15.33 6.94
N LEU A 235 6.45 16.25 7.62
CA LEU A 235 5.35 15.91 8.52
C LEU A 235 4.05 15.71 7.73
N GLY A 236 3.23 14.78 8.21
CA GLY A 236 1.88 14.52 7.74
C GLY A 236 0.96 14.15 8.88
N THR A 237 -0.29 13.86 8.55
CA THR A 237 -1.25 13.29 9.50
C THR A 237 -1.86 12.03 8.90
N ASP A 238 -2.06 11.01 9.72
CA ASP A 238 -2.67 9.73 9.34
C ASP A 238 -3.91 9.48 10.19
N THR A 239 -5.08 9.65 9.57
CA THR A 239 -6.39 9.31 10.15
C THR A 239 -6.81 7.92 9.70
N CYS A 240 -6.75 7.64 8.40
CA CYS A 240 -7.03 6.32 7.85
C CYS A 240 -6.15 6.01 6.63
N GLY A 241 -4.84 6.19 6.79
CA GLY A 241 -3.84 5.94 5.74
C GLY A 241 -3.24 7.19 5.16
N SER A 242 -3.56 8.37 5.70
CA SER A 242 -3.17 9.64 5.07
C SER A 242 -1.67 9.94 5.08
N VAL A 243 -0.85 9.14 5.77
CA VAL A 243 0.61 9.07 5.57
C VAL A 243 0.98 7.86 4.73
N ARG A 244 0.42 6.69 5.04
CA ARG A 244 0.80 5.41 4.41
C ARG A 244 0.46 5.32 2.93
N VAL A 245 -0.70 5.83 2.51
CA VAL A 245 -1.17 5.86 1.11
C VAL A 245 -0.25 6.71 0.24
N PRO A 246 -0.01 7.99 0.55
CA PRO A 246 0.90 8.80 -0.27
C PRO A 246 2.35 8.32 -0.21
N ALA A 247 2.79 7.71 0.90
CA ALA A 247 4.11 7.06 0.97
C ALA A 247 4.21 5.91 -0.04
N ALA A 248 3.21 5.02 -0.06
CA ALA A 248 3.12 3.92 -1.01
C ALA A 248 3.03 4.40 -2.46
N CYS A 249 2.22 5.44 -2.72
CA CYS A 249 1.99 5.97 -4.07
C CYS A 249 3.18 6.74 -4.63
N CYS A 250 3.97 7.43 -3.79
CA CYS A 250 5.13 8.21 -4.21
C CYS A 250 6.46 7.46 -4.05
N GLY A 251 6.44 6.21 -3.57
CA GLY A 251 7.65 5.40 -3.41
C GLY A 251 8.61 5.91 -2.32
N VAL A 252 8.07 6.43 -1.21
CA VAL A 252 8.87 6.93 -0.06
C VAL A 252 8.48 6.21 1.23
N PHE A 253 9.32 6.33 2.26
CA PHE A 253 8.98 5.80 3.57
C PHE A 253 7.89 6.66 4.23
N GLY A 254 7.02 6.02 5.00
CA GLY A 254 5.99 6.70 5.78
C GLY A 254 5.74 6.03 7.12
N MET A 255 5.60 6.81 8.19
CA MET A 255 5.33 6.29 9.53
C MET A 255 4.01 6.84 10.07
N LYS A 256 3.11 5.92 10.42
CA LYS A 256 1.98 6.16 11.32
C LYS A 256 2.39 5.71 12.72
N THR A 257 2.28 6.59 13.71
CA THR A 257 2.61 6.22 15.10
C THR A 257 1.48 5.48 15.81
N THR A 258 1.83 4.91 16.96
CA THR A 258 0.87 4.59 18.02
C THR A 258 -0.01 5.81 18.27
N PHE A 259 -1.31 5.58 18.47
CA PHE A 259 -2.23 6.64 18.81
C PHE A 259 -1.79 7.35 20.10
N GLY A 260 -1.71 8.68 20.06
CA GLY A 260 -1.28 9.51 21.20
C GLY A 260 0.23 9.58 21.46
N ALA A 261 1.08 8.86 20.70
CA ALA A 261 2.53 8.89 20.92
C ALA A 261 3.17 10.26 20.59
N ILE A 262 2.57 11.02 19.67
CA ILE A 262 2.96 12.40 19.36
C ILE A 262 1.73 13.29 19.59
N SER A 263 1.93 14.41 20.29
CA SER A 263 0.86 15.38 20.52
C SER A 263 0.25 15.88 19.21
N THR A 264 -1.08 15.93 19.17
CA THR A 264 -1.89 16.52 18.09
C THR A 264 -2.31 17.95 18.41
N GLU A 265 -1.74 18.57 19.46
CA GLU A 265 -1.92 20.01 19.68
C GLU A 265 -1.42 20.80 18.47
N GLY A 266 -2.22 21.78 18.03
CA GLY A 266 -1.95 22.53 16.81
C GLY A 266 -2.19 21.74 15.52
N VAL A 267 -2.86 20.59 15.59
CA VAL A 267 -3.30 19.81 14.41
C VAL A 267 -4.81 19.93 14.27
N LEU A 268 -5.28 20.37 13.09
CA LEU A 268 -6.71 20.43 12.81
C LEU A 268 -7.27 19.00 12.67
N PRO A 269 -8.30 18.64 13.45
CA PRO A 269 -8.78 17.26 13.51
C PRO A 269 -9.66 16.90 12.31
N MET A 270 -9.61 15.63 11.91
CA MET A 270 -10.55 15.00 10.99
C MET A 270 -11.44 14.01 11.76
N ALA A 271 -10.81 13.12 12.52
CA ALA A 271 -11.45 12.19 13.44
C ALA A 271 -10.51 11.94 14.63
N LYS A 272 -10.76 12.65 15.74
CA LYS A 272 -9.80 12.82 16.84
C LYS A 272 -9.26 11.52 17.43
N SER A 273 -10.05 10.44 17.44
CA SER A 273 -9.60 9.16 17.99
C SER A 273 -8.76 8.32 17.02
N PHE A 274 -8.65 8.76 15.77
CA PHE A 274 -7.86 8.13 14.71
C PHE A 274 -6.62 8.96 14.36
N ASP A 275 -6.73 10.29 14.47
CA ASP A 275 -5.72 11.24 14.03
C ASP A 275 -4.38 11.03 14.75
N THR A 276 -3.34 10.78 13.95
CA THR A 276 -1.95 10.69 14.40
C THR A 276 -1.07 11.60 13.58
N VAL A 277 -0.05 12.20 14.21
CA VAL A 277 1.05 12.84 13.48
C VAL A 277 1.95 11.73 12.95
N GLY A 278 2.29 11.80 11.67
CA GLY A 278 3.23 10.90 11.03
C GLY A 278 4.25 11.67 10.21
N TRP A 279 5.19 10.96 9.60
CA TRP A 279 6.21 11.59 8.77
C TRP A 279 6.68 10.71 7.62
N PHE A 280 7.36 11.34 6.68
CA PHE A 280 7.93 10.74 5.48
C PHE A 280 9.43 10.97 5.44
N ALA A 281 10.18 10.06 4.84
CA ALA A 281 11.60 10.25 4.54
C ALA A 281 11.99 9.51 3.26
N ARG A 282 13.09 9.92 2.62
CA ARG A 282 13.62 9.23 1.42
C ARG A 282 14.27 7.89 1.75
N ASP A 283 14.85 7.76 2.94
CA ASP A 283 15.54 6.56 3.38
C ASP A 283 15.15 6.16 4.80
N ALA A 284 15.32 4.87 5.11
CA ALA A 284 14.92 4.31 6.39
C ALA A 284 15.76 4.85 7.57
N ALA A 285 17.01 5.26 7.33
CA ALA A 285 17.89 5.76 8.39
C ALA A 285 17.41 7.14 8.88
N LEU A 286 17.08 8.03 7.95
CA LEU A 286 16.49 9.33 8.27
C LEU A 286 15.10 9.18 8.87
N LEU A 287 14.26 8.25 8.35
CA LEU A 287 12.94 7.97 8.94
C LEU A 287 13.07 7.65 10.44
N ARG A 288 14.03 6.79 10.79
CA ARG A 288 14.34 6.34 12.15
C ARG A 288 14.88 7.48 13.01
N GLN A 289 15.83 8.28 12.50
CA GLN A 289 16.39 9.44 13.20
C GLN A 289 15.31 10.48 13.56
N VAL A 290 14.42 10.81 12.62
CA VAL A 290 13.28 11.70 12.86
C VAL A 290 12.33 11.10 13.90
N GLY A 291 12.09 9.80 13.82
CA GLY A 291 11.26 9.09 14.79
C GLY A 291 11.80 9.17 16.21
N HIS A 292 13.12 9.01 16.41
CA HIS A 292 13.72 9.15 17.74
C HIS A 292 13.48 10.56 18.31
N VAL A 293 13.70 11.61 17.51
CA VAL A 293 13.41 13.00 17.93
C VAL A 293 11.94 13.22 18.33
N LEU A 294 11.01 12.70 17.54
CA LEU A 294 9.58 12.92 17.77
C LEU A 294 9.03 12.11 18.94
N LEU A 295 9.49 10.87 19.10
CA LEU A 295 9.02 9.88 20.07
C LEU A 295 9.77 9.90 21.40
N ASP A 296 10.92 10.59 21.49
CA ASP A 296 11.63 10.74 22.74
C ASP A 296 10.83 11.63 23.71
N ASP A 297 10.51 11.03 24.86
CA ASP A 297 10.07 11.69 26.09
C ASP A 297 11.27 11.71 27.05
N PRO A 298 11.71 12.87 27.58
CA PRO A 298 12.76 12.93 28.59
C PRO A 298 12.45 12.13 29.88
N SER A 299 11.22 11.66 30.09
CA SER A 299 10.85 10.74 31.19
C SER A 299 11.15 9.25 30.91
N SER A 300 11.44 8.88 29.66
CA SER A 300 11.68 7.50 29.21
C SER A 300 13.16 7.15 29.34
N SER A 301 13.55 6.58 30.47
CA SER A 301 14.88 6.04 30.69
C SER A 301 15.13 4.81 29.80
N SER A 302 16.07 4.91 28.86
CA SER A 302 16.85 3.81 28.27
C SER A 302 16.12 2.47 28.10
N GLU A 303 15.13 2.38 27.20
CA GLU A 303 14.69 1.08 26.69
C GLU A 303 15.82 0.50 25.83
N LEU A 304 16.44 -0.60 26.28
CA LEU A 304 17.31 -1.42 25.46
C LEU A 304 16.57 -1.75 24.15
N LEU A 305 17.20 -1.43 23.02
CA LEU A 305 16.66 -1.70 21.68
C LEU A 305 16.45 -3.22 21.53
N LEU A 306 15.22 -3.67 21.74
CA LEU A 306 14.82 -5.05 21.47
C LEU A 306 14.77 -5.22 19.94
N ALA A 307 15.27 -6.33 19.42
CA ALA A 307 14.96 -6.79 18.07
C ALA A 307 13.63 -7.57 18.12
N PRO A 308 12.86 -7.68 17.02
CA PRO A 308 11.64 -8.48 17.04
C PRO A 308 11.99 -9.95 17.29
N SER A 309 11.23 -10.63 18.16
CA SER A 309 11.39 -12.06 18.43
C SER A 309 10.66 -12.93 17.41
N LYS A 310 9.68 -12.36 16.68
CA LYS A 310 8.94 -13.08 15.64
C LYS A 310 8.35 -12.16 14.56
N PHE A 311 8.32 -12.66 13.33
CA PHE A 311 7.51 -12.09 12.25
C PHE A 311 6.25 -12.91 12.04
N LEU A 312 5.11 -12.22 11.94
CA LEU A 312 3.83 -12.78 11.54
C LEU A 312 3.50 -12.24 10.15
N ILE A 313 3.24 -13.08 9.16
CA ILE A 313 2.88 -12.67 7.80
C ILE A 313 1.38 -12.83 7.61
N ALA A 314 0.66 -11.73 7.36
CA ALA A 314 -0.79 -11.72 7.17
C ALA A 314 -1.16 -12.28 5.80
N GLN A 315 -1.22 -13.60 5.71
CA GLN A 315 -1.33 -14.35 4.48
C GLN A 315 -2.61 -14.00 3.69
N ASP A 316 -3.74 -13.88 4.40
CA ASP A 316 -5.04 -13.55 3.83
C ASP A 316 -5.14 -12.09 3.33
N LEU A 317 -4.37 -11.16 3.92
CA LEU A 317 -4.28 -9.79 3.40
C LEU A 317 -3.41 -9.75 2.14
N ILE A 318 -2.24 -10.38 2.16
CA ILE A 318 -1.33 -10.43 1.01
C ILE A 318 -2.03 -11.06 -0.19
N TYR A 319 -2.64 -12.25 -0.03
CA TYR A 319 -3.28 -12.93 -1.15
C TYR A 319 -4.59 -12.29 -1.63
N SER A 320 -5.17 -11.36 -0.87
CA SER A 320 -6.30 -10.55 -1.34
C SER A 320 -5.88 -9.37 -2.22
N CYS A 321 -4.58 -9.08 -2.32
CA CYS A 321 -4.08 -7.95 -3.10
C CYS A 321 -4.24 -8.19 -4.61
N LYS A 322 -4.47 -7.11 -5.36
CA LYS A 322 -4.66 -7.14 -6.81
C LYS A 322 -3.66 -6.21 -7.52
N PRO A 323 -3.11 -6.60 -8.69
CA PRO A 323 -3.30 -7.90 -9.36
C PRO A 323 -2.58 -9.07 -8.65
N ALA A 324 -2.80 -10.31 -9.10
CA ALA A 324 -2.21 -11.51 -8.49
C ALA A 324 -0.66 -11.49 -8.49
N GLU A 325 -0.04 -10.93 -9.54
CA GLU A 325 1.41 -10.73 -9.60
C GLU A 325 1.91 -9.87 -8.44
N TYR A 326 1.21 -8.77 -8.14
CA TYR A 326 1.54 -7.89 -7.02
C TYR A 326 1.47 -8.64 -5.69
N SER A 327 0.40 -9.41 -5.47
CA SER A 327 0.24 -10.29 -4.31
C SER A 327 1.40 -11.28 -4.15
N GLN A 328 1.81 -11.95 -5.23
CA GLN A 328 2.89 -12.93 -5.19
C GLN A 328 4.25 -12.29 -4.90
N ILE A 329 4.51 -11.11 -5.46
CA ILE A 329 5.72 -10.33 -5.16
C ILE A 329 5.77 -9.98 -3.68
N LEU A 330 4.65 -9.50 -3.11
CA LEU A 330 4.59 -9.18 -1.70
C LEU A 330 4.81 -10.42 -0.81
N ALA A 331 4.23 -11.57 -1.17
CA ALA A 331 4.42 -12.82 -0.43
C ALA A 331 5.89 -13.26 -0.42
N ASP A 332 6.53 -13.25 -1.59
CA ASP A 332 7.94 -13.64 -1.74
C ASP A 332 8.86 -12.67 -0.98
N VAL A 333 8.64 -11.36 -1.08
CA VAL A 333 9.44 -10.35 -0.37
C VAL A 333 9.24 -10.44 1.13
N ALA A 334 8.00 -10.59 1.61
CA ALA A 334 7.69 -10.72 3.03
C ALA A 334 8.39 -11.95 3.64
N GLN A 335 8.23 -13.10 3.00
CA GLN A 335 8.81 -14.35 3.48
C GLN A 335 10.34 -14.29 3.49
N LEU A 336 10.95 -13.86 2.38
CA LEU A 336 12.40 -13.84 2.26
C LEU A 336 13.04 -12.79 3.19
N SER A 337 12.42 -11.62 3.31
CA SER A 337 12.91 -10.55 4.18
C SER A 337 12.86 -10.93 5.65
N ALA A 338 11.73 -11.50 6.10
CA ALA A 338 11.57 -11.98 7.46
C ALA A 338 12.53 -13.14 7.79
N SER A 339 12.64 -14.14 6.90
CA SER A 339 13.48 -15.33 7.15
C SER A 339 14.97 -15.01 7.15
N ARG A 340 15.45 -14.07 6.33
CA ARG A 340 16.87 -13.67 6.36
C ARG A 340 17.21 -12.83 7.58
N LEU A 341 16.27 -12.04 8.09
CA LEU A 341 16.54 -11.17 9.23
C LEU A 341 16.51 -11.94 10.56
N LEU A 342 15.59 -12.90 10.72
CA LEU A 342 15.34 -13.55 12.01
C LEU A 342 15.41 -15.09 11.98
N GLY A 343 15.64 -15.68 10.82
CA GLY A 343 15.61 -17.13 10.60
C GLY A 343 14.19 -17.67 10.39
N SER A 344 14.04 -18.68 9.54
CA SER A 344 12.73 -19.23 9.16
C SER A 344 11.91 -19.78 10.33
N ALA A 345 12.55 -20.26 11.40
CA ALA A 345 11.88 -20.74 12.60
C ALA A 345 11.10 -19.64 13.36
N ASN A 346 11.49 -18.37 13.15
CA ASN A 346 10.89 -17.20 13.79
C ASN A 346 9.94 -16.44 12.85
N VAL A 347 9.51 -17.09 11.76
CA VAL A 347 8.52 -16.55 10.82
C VAL A 347 7.30 -17.45 10.81
N ALA A 348 6.11 -16.87 11.00
CA ALA A 348 4.85 -17.61 10.94
C ALA A 348 3.86 -16.95 9.97
N GLN A 349 3.20 -17.78 9.17
CA GLN A 349 2.07 -17.36 8.35
C GLN A 349 0.81 -17.35 9.22
N VAL A 350 0.05 -16.25 9.18
CA VAL A 350 -1.17 -16.08 9.96
C VAL A 350 -2.33 -15.68 9.05
N LYS A 351 -3.54 -16.15 9.38
CA LYS A 351 -4.79 -15.69 8.77
C LYS A 351 -5.49 -14.77 9.75
N LEU A 352 -5.55 -13.48 9.43
CA LEU A 352 -6.16 -12.47 10.30
C LEU A 352 -7.66 -12.72 10.50
N GLU A 353 -8.35 -13.20 9.47
CA GLU A 353 -9.76 -13.64 9.55
C GLU A 353 -9.99 -14.66 10.68
N ASN A 354 -9.14 -15.69 10.78
CA ASN A 354 -9.25 -16.72 11.80
C ASN A 354 -9.02 -16.16 13.19
N PHE A 355 -8.09 -15.22 13.31
CA PHE A 355 -7.79 -14.55 14.56
C PHE A 355 -8.96 -13.68 15.03
N LEU A 356 -9.47 -12.80 14.16
CA LEU A 356 -10.60 -11.92 14.46
C LEU A 356 -11.86 -12.73 14.79
N THR A 357 -12.14 -13.79 14.04
CA THR A 357 -13.30 -14.67 14.28
C THR A 357 -13.27 -15.32 15.66
N LYS A 358 -12.09 -15.73 16.13
CA LYS A 358 -11.93 -16.40 17.43
C LYS A 358 -11.96 -15.42 18.60
N GLN A 359 -11.31 -14.27 18.44
CA GLN A 359 -10.96 -13.40 19.56
C GLN A 359 -11.83 -12.14 19.67
N VAL A 360 -12.64 -11.80 18.65
CA VAL A 360 -13.52 -10.62 18.67
C VAL A 360 -14.96 -11.07 18.41
N PRO A 361 -15.62 -11.75 19.37
CA PRO A 361 -16.95 -12.32 19.18
C PRO A 361 -18.03 -11.27 18.87
N GLU A 362 -17.82 -10.01 19.25
CA GLU A 362 -18.70 -8.86 18.99
C GLU A 362 -18.84 -8.56 17.49
N LEU A 363 -17.89 -9.01 16.65
CA LEU A 363 -17.99 -8.88 15.19
C LEU A 363 -19.22 -9.58 14.60
N LYS A 364 -19.80 -10.54 15.31
CA LYS A 364 -21.03 -11.23 14.87
C LYS A 364 -22.19 -10.27 14.64
N VAL A 365 -22.27 -9.17 15.40
CA VAL A 365 -23.33 -8.14 15.25
C VAL A 365 -23.26 -7.44 13.89
N PHE A 366 -22.08 -7.45 13.26
CA PHE A 366 -21.83 -6.81 11.98
C PHE A 366 -21.82 -7.78 10.80
N LYS A 367 -22.04 -9.08 11.04
CA LYS A 367 -22.32 -10.05 9.99
C LYS A 367 -23.77 -9.88 9.56
N LYS A 368 -23.97 -9.16 8.46
CA LYS A 368 -25.30 -8.81 7.94
C LYS A 368 -26.03 -10.05 7.40
N ASP A 369 -25.25 -11.07 7.01
CA ASP A 369 -25.63 -12.39 6.51
C ASP A 369 -24.50 -13.40 6.81
N SER A 370 -24.72 -14.69 6.49
CA SER A 370 -23.72 -15.75 6.68
C SER A 370 -22.50 -15.63 5.75
N SER A 371 -22.58 -14.82 4.69
CA SER A 371 -21.49 -14.58 3.72
C SER A 371 -20.51 -13.49 4.16
N THR A 372 -20.91 -12.56 5.05
CA THR A 372 -20.02 -11.51 5.56
C THR A 372 -18.91 -12.10 6.44
N SER A 373 -17.65 -11.94 6.01
CA SER A 373 -16.47 -12.37 6.78
C SER A 373 -16.28 -11.51 8.04
N SER A 374 -15.58 -12.06 9.05
CA SER A 374 -15.25 -11.30 10.27
C SER A 374 -14.34 -10.11 9.98
N ARG A 375 -13.47 -10.24 8.98
CA ARG A 375 -12.60 -9.19 8.43
C ARG A 375 -13.43 -8.06 7.82
N GLU A 376 -14.40 -8.35 6.96
CA GLU A 376 -15.30 -7.33 6.40
C GLU A 376 -16.13 -6.65 7.50
N ALA A 377 -16.61 -7.41 8.48
CA ALA A 377 -17.30 -6.89 9.64
C ALA A 377 -16.42 -5.90 10.44
N ALA A 378 -15.15 -6.22 10.66
CA ALA A 378 -14.19 -5.36 11.36
C ALA A 378 -13.94 -4.06 10.58
N TYR A 379 -13.76 -4.16 9.27
CA TYR A 379 -13.58 -3.00 8.40
C TYR A 379 -14.82 -2.11 8.35
N SER A 380 -15.99 -2.72 8.34
CA SER A 380 -17.28 -2.04 8.41
C SER A 380 -17.44 -1.28 9.72
N ALA A 381 -17.06 -1.89 10.85
CA ALA A 381 -17.10 -1.25 12.16
C ALA A 381 -16.16 -0.03 12.23
N GLY A 382 -14.91 -0.17 11.81
CA GLY A 382 -13.95 0.93 11.75
C GLY A 382 -14.42 2.07 10.83
N ARG A 383 -14.99 1.74 9.66
CA ARG A 383 -15.56 2.71 8.73
C ARG A 383 -16.73 3.48 9.33
N ARG A 384 -17.67 2.80 10.00
CA ARG A 384 -18.82 3.44 10.65
C ARG A 384 -18.39 4.37 11.77
N LYS A 385 -17.42 3.94 12.62
CA LYS A 385 -16.83 4.80 13.67
C LYS A 385 -16.19 6.06 13.08
N LEU A 386 -15.40 5.92 12.02
CA LEU A 386 -14.79 7.05 11.32
C LEU A 386 -15.84 8.04 10.78
N LEU A 387 -16.87 7.54 10.09
CA LEU A 387 -17.94 8.39 9.54
C LEU A 387 -18.68 9.16 10.64
N PHE A 388 -18.88 8.54 11.79
CA PHE A 388 -19.50 9.19 12.95
C PHE A 388 -18.65 10.35 13.47
N GLU A 389 -17.35 10.16 13.69
CA GLU A 389 -16.46 11.24 14.17
C GLU A 389 -16.24 12.36 13.16
N VAL A 390 -16.18 12.03 11.86
CA VAL A 390 -16.14 13.01 10.78
C VAL A 390 -17.39 13.89 10.81
N ALA A 391 -18.57 13.28 10.98
CA ALA A 391 -19.83 14.02 11.10
C ALA A 391 -19.82 14.97 12.31
N GLN A 392 -19.32 14.52 13.47
CA GLN A 392 -19.18 15.36 14.65
C GLN A 392 -18.23 16.54 14.43
N THR A 393 -17.06 16.27 13.83
CA THR A 393 -16.02 17.26 13.58
C THR A 393 -16.49 18.35 12.63
N PHE A 394 -17.16 17.99 11.53
CA PHE A 394 -17.52 18.94 10.48
C PHE A 394 -18.95 19.49 10.56
N SER A 395 -19.84 18.98 11.43
CA SER A 395 -21.24 19.44 11.49
C SER A 395 -21.38 20.95 11.68
N ALA A 396 -20.65 21.54 12.63
CA ALA A 396 -20.72 22.98 12.89
C ALA A 396 -20.12 23.80 11.74
N PHE A 397 -18.98 23.36 11.20
CA PHE A 397 -18.33 24.00 10.07
C PHE A 397 -19.24 23.95 8.83
N PHE A 398 -19.80 22.78 8.49
CA PHE A 398 -20.63 22.58 7.31
C PHE A 398 -21.93 23.42 7.31
N LYS A 399 -22.44 23.77 8.50
CA LYS A 399 -23.59 24.68 8.66
C LYS A 399 -23.23 26.14 8.39
N LYS A 400 -22.02 26.58 8.75
CA LYS A 400 -21.56 27.97 8.69
C LYS A 400 -20.75 28.30 7.44
N ALA A 401 -20.06 27.31 6.88
CA ALA A 401 -19.14 27.49 5.77
C ALA A 401 -19.86 28.07 4.56
N ASP A 402 -19.21 29.01 3.88
CA ASP A 402 -19.62 29.44 2.56
C ASP A 402 -19.50 28.23 1.62
N LYS A 403 -20.65 27.61 1.35
CA LYS A 403 -20.72 26.45 0.48
C LYS A 403 -20.24 26.78 -0.93
N GLY A 404 -20.10 28.04 -1.37
CA GLY A 404 -19.45 28.35 -2.64
C GLY A 404 -17.98 27.96 -2.69
N LYS A 405 -17.28 27.96 -1.55
CA LYS A 405 -15.81 27.84 -1.45
C LYS A 405 -15.29 26.45 -1.08
N MET A 406 -16.17 25.48 -0.88
CA MET A 406 -15.80 24.08 -0.63
C MET A 406 -16.01 23.24 -1.89
N SER A 407 -15.18 22.22 -2.14
CA SER A 407 -15.37 21.38 -3.33
C SER A 407 -16.68 20.57 -3.28
N LYS A 408 -17.21 20.22 -4.45
CA LYS A 408 -18.41 19.36 -4.55
C LYS A 408 -18.17 17.97 -3.95
N VAL A 409 -16.95 17.43 -4.12
CA VAL A 409 -16.58 16.10 -3.62
C VAL A 409 -16.61 16.07 -2.09
N VAL A 410 -15.92 17.00 -1.43
CA VAL A 410 -15.86 17.05 0.04
C VAL A 410 -17.22 17.36 0.64
N LYS A 411 -18.01 18.26 0.04
CA LYS A 411 -19.40 18.50 0.48
C LYS A 411 -20.24 17.23 0.50
N ASN A 412 -20.17 16.44 -0.57
CA ASN A 412 -20.94 15.21 -0.70
C ASN A 412 -20.47 14.17 0.33
N ARG A 413 -19.16 14.05 0.56
CA ARG A 413 -18.58 13.15 1.58
C ARG A 413 -19.00 13.55 3.01
N ILE A 414 -18.93 14.84 3.36
CA ILE A 414 -19.40 15.34 4.66
C ILE A 414 -20.92 15.13 4.80
N LYS A 415 -21.70 15.46 3.77
CA LYS A 415 -23.15 15.24 3.79
C LYS A 415 -23.49 13.78 4.02
N LEU A 416 -22.85 12.85 3.32
CA LEU A 416 -23.03 11.41 3.53
C LEU A 416 -22.73 11.00 4.97
N SER A 417 -21.67 11.57 5.56
CA SER A 417 -21.29 11.31 6.96
C SER A 417 -22.37 11.82 7.93
N LEU A 418 -22.92 13.02 7.68
CA LEU A 418 -24.01 13.62 8.47
C LEU A 418 -25.32 12.83 8.34
N ASP A 419 -25.68 12.40 7.13
CA ASP A 419 -26.88 11.61 6.85
C ASP A 419 -26.78 10.24 7.54
N PHE A 420 -25.60 9.60 7.47
CA PHE A 420 -25.30 8.37 8.20
C PHE A 420 -25.42 8.55 9.71
N HIS A 421 -24.77 9.58 10.27
CA HIS A 421 -24.86 9.91 11.69
C HIS A 421 -26.32 10.12 12.12
N ALA A 422 -27.11 10.87 11.34
CA ALA A 422 -28.53 11.09 11.63
C ALA A 422 -29.35 9.80 11.59
N ALA A 423 -29.07 8.89 10.65
CA ALA A 423 -29.74 7.59 10.57
C ALA A 423 -29.45 6.72 11.81
N VAL A 424 -28.19 6.66 12.24
CA VAL A 424 -27.79 5.94 13.46
C VAL A 424 -28.46 6.56 14.70
N SER A 425 -28.43 7.89 14.85
CA SER A 425 -29.09 8.60 15.96
C SER A 425 -30.63 8.46 15.96
N LYS A 426 -31.28 8.33 14.81
CA LYS A 426 -32.74 8.10 14.74
C LYS A 426 -33.12 6.67 15.15
N LYS A 427 -32.36 5.66 14.70
CA LYS A 427 -32.58 4.25 15.08
C LYS A 427 -32.47 4.05 16.60
N ALA A 428 -31.58 4.81 17.21
CA ALA A 428 -31.40 4.91 18.65
C ALA A 428 -32.62 5.45 19.43
N LYS A 429 -33.31 6.48 18.92
CA LYS A 429 -34.45 7.13 19.62
C LYS A 429 -35.73 6.29 19.73
N GLY A 430 -35.82 5.16 19.01
CA GLY A 430 -36.95 4.22 19.08
C GLY A 430 -36.92 3.29 20.30
N SER A 431 -35.87 3.36 21.13
CA SER A 431 -35.72 2.60 22.38
C SER A 431 -35.14 3.55 23.44
N ARG A 432 -35.67 3.55 24.66
CA ARG A 432 -35.22 4.45 25.75
C ARG A 432 -33.73 4.29 26.14
N GLU A 433 -33.04 3.31 25.57
CA GLU A 433 -31.61 2.98 25.81
C GLU A 433 -30.72 3.19 24.56
N GLY A 434 -31.28 3.55 23.40
CA GLY A 434 -30.60 3.33 22.11
C GLY A 434 -29.57 4.37 21.64
N GLU A 435 -29.58 5.61 22.13
CA GLU A 435 -28.63 6.67 21.68
C GLU A 435 -27.19 6.39 22.08
N ALA A 436 -27.01 5.70 23.20
CA ALA A 436 -25.71 5.27 23.68
C ALA A 436 -25.30 3.90 23.12
N GLN A 437 -26.17 3.11 22.46
CA GLN A 437 -25.90 1.70 22.13
C GLN A 437 -25.27 1.47 20.75
N GLY A 438 -25.63 2.24 19.72
CA GLY A 438 -25.14 2.05 18.34
C GLY A 438 -23.64 2.32 18.21
N VAL A 439 -23.24 3.58 18.42
CA VAL A 439 -21.84 4.05 18.37
C VAL A 439 -20.97 3.36 19.42
N SER A 440 -21.54 3.08 20.59
CA SER A 440 -20.93 2.23 21.62
C SER A 440 -20.49 0.88 21.07
N THR A 441 -21.31 0.25 20.23
CA THR A 441 -21.00 -1.07 19.66
C THR A 441 -19.86 -0.98 18.65
N GLU A 442 -19.84 0.03 17.77
CA GLU A 442 -18.68 0.23 16.87
C GLU A 442 -17.39 0.55 17.65
N CYS A 443 -17.46 1.40 18.66
CA CYS A 443 -16.31 1.72 19.51
C CYS A 443 -15.80 0.48 20.25
N ALA A 444 -16.69 -0.27 20.90
CA ALA A 444 -16.34 -1.49 21.63
C ALA A 444 -15.68 -2.54 20.72
N VAL A 445 -16.21 -2.77 19.51
CA VAL A 445 -15.59 -3.70 18.56
C VAL A 445 -14.18 -3.24 18.15
N VAL A 446 -14.00 -1.96 17.89
CA VAL A 446 -12.69 -1.40 17.52
C VAL A 446 -11.69 -1.48 18.68
N GLU A 447 -12.15 -1.21 19.89
CA GLU A 447 -11.36 -1.31 21.13
C GLU A 447 -10.93 -2.75 21.40
N THR A 448 -11.88 -3.69 21.45
CA THR A 448 -11.60 -5.12 21.64
C THR A 448 -10.67 -5.65 20.57
N MET A 449 -10.90 -5.30 19.29
CA MET A 449 -9.99 -5.67 18.20
C MET A 449 -8.58 -5.12 18.43
N GLY A 450 -8.48 -3.87 18.85
CA GLY A 450 -7.19 -3.22 19.11
C GLY A 450 -6.42 -3.86 20.25
N ASP A 451 -7.09 -4.14 21.36
CA ASP A 451 -6.46 -4.77 22.53
C ASP A 451 -6.03 -6.20 22.22
N THR A 452 -6.87 -6.95 21.50
CA THR A 452 -6.54 -8.32 21.08
C THR A 452 -5.32 -8.34 20.16
N LEU A 453 -5.27 -7.47 19.14
CA LEU A 453 -4.12 -7.40 18.24
C LEU A 453 -2.87 -6.94 18.96
N ASN A 454 -3.00 -5.97 19.86
CA ASN A 454 -1.91 -5.48 20.68
C ASN A 454 -1.31 -6.59 21.56
N GLU A 455 -2.16 -7.39 22.21
CA GLU A 455 -1.75 -8.55 23.01
C GLU A 455 -1.07 -9.62 22.15
N ALA A 456 -1.64 -9.94 20.98
CA ALA A 456 -1.07 -10.93 20.07
C ALA A 456 0.35 -10.55 19.60
N LEU A 457 0.60 -9.25 19.40
CA LEU A 457 1.92 -8.72 19.03
C LEU A 457 2.90 -8.66 20.21
N SER A 458 2.40 -8.56 21.45
CA SER A 458 3.17 -8.69 22.70
C SER A 458 4.46 -7.84 22.77
N ARG A 459 4.47 -6.63 22.19
CA ARG A 459 5.63 -5.72 21.97
C ARG A 459 6.85 -6.30 21.24
N GLU A 460 6.99 -7.61 21.09
CA GLU A 460 8.16 -8.26 20.48
C GLU A 460 7.90 -8.82 19.08
N LYS A 461 6.64 -8.97 18.67
CA LYS A 461 6.28 -9.50 17.36
C LYS A 461 5.89 -8.38 16.42
N VAL A 462 6.24 -8.57 15.15
CA VAL A 462 5.92 -7.63 14.07
C VAL A 462 5.04 -8.33 13.04
N LEU A 463 3.91 -7.72 12.70
CA LEU A 463 3.02 -8.18 11.65
C LEU A 463 3.40 -7.54 10.32
N ILE A 464 3.66 -8.37 9.32
CA ILE A 464 3.93 -7.96 7.95
C ILE A 464 2.62 -7.97 7.17
N VAL A 465 2.27 -6.83 6.57
CA VAL A 465 1.06 -6.62 5.79
C VAL A 465 1.38 -5.89 4.48
N PRO A 466 0.57 -6.03 3.42
CA PRO A 466 0.62 -5.09 2.29
C PRO A 466 0.43 -3.65 2.78
N SER A 467 1.14 -2.68 2.21
CA SER A 467 0.85 -1.26 2.48
C SER A 467 -0.47 -0.81 1.86
N MET A 468 -0.79 -1.40 0.70
CA MET A 468 -1.95 -1.12 -0.14
C MET A 468 -2.46 -2.45 -0.72
N ALA A 469 -3.77 -2.65 -0.77
CA ALA A 469 -4.39 -3.82 -1.39
C ALA A 469 -4.28 -3.79 -2.92
N ARG A 470 -4.23 -2.58 -3.51
CA ARG A 470 -4.05 -2.36 -4.93
C ARG A 470 -2.91 -1.40 -5.19
N LEU A 471 -2.22 -1.61 -6.31
CA LEU A 471 -1.23 -0.67 -6.82
C LEU A 471 -1.82 0.74 -7.01
N PRO A 472 -1.00 1.81 -6.96
CA PRO A 472 -1.45 3.16 -7.27
C PRO A 472 -2.15 3.25 -8.62
N LEU A 473 -3.32 3.90 -8.64
CA LEU A 473 -4.11 4.09 -9.86
C LEU A 473 -3.61 5.27 -10.69
N ARG A 474 -3.95 5.22 -11.98
CA ARG A 474 -3.81 6.37 -12.88
C ARG A 474 -4.87 7.43 -12.57
N LYS A 475 -4.49 8.70 -12.67
CA LYS A 475 -5.38 9.85 -12.62
C LYS A 475 -6.42 9.75 -13.72
N GLY A 476 -7.65 10.14 -13.40
CA GLY A 476 -8.77 10.06 -14.35
C GLY A 476 -9.34 8.65 -14.54
N ALA A 477 -8.93 7.66 -13.73
CA ALA A 477 -9.59 6.37 -13.64
C ALA A 477 -11.11 6.51 -13.41
N GLY A 478 -11.87 5.52 -13.86
CA GLY A 478 -13.33 5.54 -13.78
C GLY A 478 -13.82 5.67 -12.33
N LYS A 479 -15.02 6.25 -12.13
CA LYS A 479 -15.56 6.45 -10.77
C LYS A 479 -15.71 5.15 -9.98
N GLU A 480 -16.07 4.07 -10.66
CA GLU A 480 -16.22 2.73 -10.09
C GLU A 480 -14.86 2.15 -9.70
N GLU A 481 -13.89 2.17 -10.62
CA GLU A 481 -12.51 1.73 -10.36
C GLU A 481 -11.87 2.49 -9.18
N MET A 482 -12.09 3.81 -9.11
CA MET A 482 -11.64 4.64 -7.98
C MET A 482 -12.40 4.35 -6.67
N ALA A 483 -13.64 3.90 -6.73
CA ALA A 483 -14.38 3.47 -5.55
C ALA A 483 -13.84 2.12 -5.06
N GLU A 484 -13.64 1.15 -5.94
CA GLU A 484 -13.04 -0.14 -5.62
C GLU A 484 -11.63 0.01 -5.04
N TRP A 485 -10.79 0.83 -5.66
CA TRP A 485 -9.44 1.07 -5.16
C TRP A 485 -9.45 1.68 -3.76
N ARG A 486 -10.39 2.61 -3.48
CA ARG A 486 -10.56 3.14 -2.13
C ARG A 486 -11.03 2.07 -1.16
N ASP A 487 -12.03 1.27 -1.52
CA ASP A 487 -12.59 0.25 -0.64
C ASP A 487 -11.57 -0.84 -0.32
N ASP A 488 -10.87 -1.36 -1.33
CA ASP A 488 -9.85 -2.38 -1.19
C ASP A 488 -8.68 -1.87 -0.33
N ASN A 489 -8.17 -0.66 -0.57
CA ASN A 489 -7.09 -0.11 0.25
C ASN A 489 -7.53 0.23 1.67
N PHE A 490 -8.73 0.80 1.83
CA PHE A 490 -9.29 1.10 3.16
C PHE A 490 -9.36 -0.16 4.03
N SER A 491 -9.70 -1.31 3.43
CA SER A 491 -9.77 -2.60 4.11
C SER A 491 -8.48 -2.94 4.87
N ILE A 492 -7.32 -2.55 4.34
CA ILE A 492 -6.03 -2.83 4.98
C ILE A 492 -5.62 -1.69 5.92
N LEU A 493 -5.83 -0.45 5.48
CA LEU A 493 -5.39 0.74 6.21
C LEU A 493 -6.11 0.93 7.55
N ILE A 494 -7.39 0.54 7.62
CA ILE A 494 -8.21 0.72 8.82
C ILE A 494 -7.70 -0.10 10.00
N LEU A 495 -6.96 -1.19 9.76
CA LEU A 495 -6.45 -2.07 10.81
C LEU A 495 -5.62 -1.30 11.84
N ALA A 496 -4.53 -0.66 11.43
CA ALA A 496 -3.69 0.14 12.32
C ALA A 496 -4.39 1.44 12.79
N SER A 497 -5.24 2.02 11.94
CA SER A 497 -5.91 3.30 12.21
C SER A 497 -6.92 3.20 13.34
N ALA A 498 -7.84 2.24 13.24
CA ALA A 498 -8.91 2.05 14.21
C ALA A 498 -8.36 1.52 15.54
N THR A 499 -7.31 0.69 15.49
CA THR A 499 -6.73 0.05 16.68
C THR A 499 -5.65 0.88 17.36
N GLY A 500 -5.22 1.98 16.75
CA GLY A 500 -4.16 2.84 17.29
C GLY A 500 -2.77 2.21 17.28
N LEU A 501 -2.55 1.16 16.48
CA LEU A 501 -1.24 0.50 16.34
C LEU A 501 -0.29 1.32 15.43
N PRO A 502 1.03 1.30 15.69
CA PRO A 502 2.01 1.90 14.81
C PRO A 502 2.17 1.07 13.52
N GLN A 503 2.37 1.76 12.40
CA GLN A 503 2.63 1.13 11.10
C GLN A 503 3.64 1.93 10.29
N VAL A 504 4.67 1.25 9.77
CA VAL A 504 5.64 1.82 8.84
C VAL A 504 5.45 1.24 7.44
N THR A 505 5.30 2.13 6.45
CA THR A 505 5.28 1.83 5.01
C THR A 505 6.70 1.88 4.47
N MET A 506 7.14 0.82 3.81
CA MET A 506 8.47 0.67 3.23
C MET A 506 8.36 0.51 1.70
N PRO A 507 8.91 1.42 0.89
CA PRO A 507 9.03 1.20 -0.55
C PRO A 507 10.01 0.04 -0.79
N LEU A 508 9.64 -0.86 -1.72
CA LEU A 508 10.44 -2.03 -2.10
C LEU A 508 11.16 -1.84 -3.44
N GLY A 509 10.49 -1.15 -4.37
CA GLY A 509 10.95 -0.92 -5.73
C GLY A 509 9.76 -0.62 -6.63
N GLU A 510 9.92 -0.87 -7.93
CA GLU A 510 8.97 -0.46 -8.95
C GLU A 510 8.61 -1.62 -9.88
N LEU A 511 7.37 -1.63 -10.35
CA LEU A 511 6.89 -2.46 -11.46
C LEU A 511 6.72 -1.61 -12.71
N ASP A 512 6.83 -2.25 -13.86
CA ASP A 512 6.42 -1.68 -15.13
C ASP A 512 4.93 -1.96 -15.32
N ASP A 513 4.16 -0.91 -15.61
CA ASP A 513 2.80 -1.10 -16.09
C ASP A 513 2.77 -1.52 -17.56
N LYS A 514 1.57 -1.71 -18.09
CA LYS A 514 1.36 -2.12 -19.49
C LYS A 514 2.00 -1.18 -20.53
N ASP A 515 2.24 0.08 -20.17
CA ASP A 515 2.85 1.10 -21.04
C ASP A 515 4.34 1.30 -20.72
N GLY A 516 4.93 0.43 -19.87
CA GLY A 516 6.31 0.53 -19.41
C GLY A 516 6.58 1.65 -18.41
N LYS A 517 5.53 2.25 -17.81
CA LYS A 517 5.68 3.29 -16.79
C LYS A 517 5.83 2.68 -15.41
N LYS A 518 6.63 3.35 -14.58
CA LYS A 518 6.93 2.87 -13.22
C LYS A 518 5.74 3.05 -12.28
N ILE A 519 5.46 1.99 -11.53
CA ILE A 519 4.48 1.95 -10.43
C ILE A 519 5.22 1.50 -9.17
N PRO A 520 5.16 2.27 -8.06
CA PRO A 520 5.85 1.90 -6.84
C PRO A 520 5.14 0.74 -6.12
N VAL A 521 5.96 -0.14 -5.55
CA VAL A 521 5.53 -1.27 -4.71
C VAL A 521 6.02 -1.04 -3.29
N SER A 522 5.17 -1.33 -2.32
CA SER A 522 5.51 -1.16 -0.90
C SER A 522 4.91 -2.24 -0.02
N LEU A 523 5.58 -2.48 1.10
CA LEU A 523 5.18 -3.42 2.15
C LEU A 523 5.19 -2.69 3.49
N SER A 524 4.35 -3.12 4.42
CA SER A 524 4.20 -2.49 5.72
C SER A 524 4.50 -3.44 6.87
N LEU A 525 5.01 -2.86 7.95
CA LEU A 525 5.16 -3.53 9.24
C LEU A 525 4.22 -2.87 10.25
N ILE A 526 3.51 -3.66 11.04
CA ILE A 526 2.67 -3.23 12.16
C ILE A 526 3.27 -3.78 13.46
N GLY A 527 3.43 -2.91 14.45
CA GLY A 527 3.89 -3.25 15.80
C GLY A 527 2.77 -3.17 16.83
N ALA A 528 3.05 -3.58 18.07
CA ALA A 528 2.18 -3.31 19.22
C ALA A 528 2.17 -1.80 19.57
N ARG A 529 1.16 -1.32 20.28
CA ARG A 529 1.13 0.05 20.83
C ARG A 529 2.39 0.31 21.66
N GLY A 530 3.02 1.45 21.42
CA GLY A 530 4.26 1.86 22.07
C GLY A 530 5.51 1.11 21.60
N SER A 531 5.45 0.34 20.51
CA SER A 531 6.63 -0.30 19.89
C SER A 531 7.18 0.47 18.69
N ASP A 532 6.86 1.76 18.57
CA ASP A 532 7.22 2.61 17.43
C ASP A 532 8.73 2.61 17.11
N LYS A 533 9.59 2.70 18.14
CA LYS A 533 11.06 2.69 17.96
C LYS A 533 11.54 1.32 17.45
N LEU A 534 11.09 0.23 18.08
CA LEU A 534 11.34 -1.14 17.60
C LEU A 534 10.95 -1.29 16.13
N LEU A 535 9.78 -0.75 15.75
CA LEU A 535 9.27 -0.85 14.39
C LEU A 535 10.16 -0.08 13.39
N LEU A 536 10.66 1.09 13.76
CA LEU A 536 11.60 1.89 12.97
C LEU A 536 12.96 1.21 12.81
N ASP A 537 13.51 0.65 13.89
CA ASP A 537 14.77 -0.11 13.84
C ASP A 537 14.64 -1.38 13.01
N THR A 538 13.51 -2.08 13.13
CA THR A 538 13.18 -3.26 12.32
C THR A 538 13.10 -2.91 10.85
N CYS A 539 12.40 -1.82 10.50
CA CYS A 539 12.31 -1.30 9.14
C CYS A 539 13.70 -0.99 8.57
N HIS A 540 14.53 -0.24 9.32
CA HIS A 540 15.89 0.09 8.92
C HIS A 540 16.72 -1.17 8.63
N ALA A 541 16.74 -2.13 9.56
CA ALA A 541 17.50 -3.37 9.42
C ALA A 541 17.00 -4.23 8.24
N MET A 542 15.68 -4.31 8.03
CA MET A 542 15.10 -5.11 6.95
C MET A 542 15.42 -4.51 5.57
N VAL A 543 15.35 -3.18 5.42
CA VAL A 543 15.65 -2.48 4.17
C VAL A 543 17.14 -2.54 3.84
N GLU A 544 17.99 -2.19 4.80
CA GLU A 544 19.45 -2.14 4.62
C GLU A 544 20.02 -3.51 4.21
N LYS A 545 19.46 -4.60 4.77
CA LYS A 545 20.04 -5.94 4.62
C LYS A 545 19.35 -6.80 3.59
N VAL A 546 18.05 -6.62 3.32
CA VAL A 546 17.27 -7.66 2.63
C VAL A 546 16.28 -7.18 1.57
N CYS A 547 15.44 -6.17 1.84
CA CYS A 547 14.26 -5.89 1.01
C CYS A 547 14.59 -5.74 -0.49
N GLN A 548 15.65 -5.01 -0.83
CA GLN A 548 15.98 -4.75 -2.23
C GLN A 548 16.41 -6.03 -2.97
N VAL A 549 17.22 -6.88 -2.31
CA VAL A 549 17.62 -8.18 -2.87
C VAL A 549 16.41 -9.10 -3.01
N ALA A 550 15.54 -9.14 -2.00
CA ALA A 550 14.33 -9.95 -2.03
C ALA A 550 13.38 -9.52 -3.15
N PHE A 551 13.19 -8.22 -3.34
CA PHE A 551 12.36 -7.66 -4.40
C PHE A 551 12.92 -8.02 -5.78
N GLN A 552 14.23 -7.86 -6.02
CA GLN A 552 14.84 -8.24 -7.29
C GLN A 552 14.74 -9.75 -7.57
N GLN A 553 14.82 -10.59 -6.53
CA GLN A 553 14.62 -12.04 -6.69
C GLN A 553 13.17 -12.37 -7.03
N ALA A 554 12.20 -11.72 -6.39
CA ALA A 554 10.79 -11.87 -6.71
C ALA A 554 10.50 -11.46 -8.17
N LEU A 555 11.04 -10.33 -8.63
CA LEU A 555 10.90 -9.89 -10.03
C LEU A 555 11.52 -10.88 -11.03
N LYS A 556 12.69 -11.43 -10.73
CA LYS A 556 13.33 -12.44 -11.59
C LYS A 556 12.48 -13.71 -11.68
N LYS A 557 11.95 -14.17 -10.55
CA LYS A 557 11.07 -15.34 -10.47
C LYS A 557 9.79 -15.14 -11.31
N GLN A 558 9.18 -13.96 -11.23
CA GLN A 558 8.03 -13.59 -12.08
C GLN A 558 8.38 -13.61 -13.57
N LYS A 559 9.50 -12.98 -13.96
CA LYS A 559 9.95 -12.96 -15.37
C LYS A 559 10.34 -14.35 -15.91
N SER A 560 10.88 -15.23 -15.07
CA SER A 560 11.16 -16.62 -15.46
C SER A 560 9.91 -17.48 -15.58
N ALA A 561 8.89 -17.24 -14.74
CA ALA A 561 7.59 -17.90 -14.85
C ALA A 561 6.88 -17.52 -16.17
N GLY A 562 7.03 -16.27 -16.62
CA GLY A 562 6.47 -15.79 -17.90
C GLY A 562 7.23 -16.18 -19.18
N LYS A 563 8.38 -16.86 -19.10
CA LYS A 563 9.21 -17.28 -20.27
C LYS A 563 9.40 -18.79 -20.42
N GLY A 564 8.87 -19.60 -19.51
CA GLY A 564 8.99 -21.06 -19.56
C GLY A 564 7.78 -21.72 -20.20
N ASN A 565 7.91 -22.21 -21.43
CA ASN A 565 6.93 -23.08 -22.10
C ASN A 565 6.79 -24.48 -21.44
N GLY A 566 7.26 -24.64 -20.19
CA GLY A 566 7.11 -25.83 -19.35
C GLY A 566 6.30 -25.59 -18.07
N HIS A 567 5.93 -24.34 -17.73
CA HIS A 567 5.07 -24.07 -16.57
C HIS A 567 3.60 -24.34 -16.87
N VAL A 568 3.16 -24.13 -18.12
CA VAL A 568 1.80 -24.46 -18.58
C VAL A 568 1.47 -25.93 -18.35
N ASP A 569 2.41 -26.85 -18.56
CA ASP A 569 2.19 -28.27 -18.31
C ASP A 569 2.18 -28.60 -16.81
N GLN A 570 3.00 -27.94 -16.00
CA GLN A 570 3.04 -28.17 -14.55
C GLN A 570 1.83 -27.57 -13.81
N ASP A 571 1.38 -26.39 -14.22
CA ASP A 571 0.16 -25.74 -13.70
C ASP A 571 -1.08 -26.51 -14.13
N LYS A 572 -1.14 -27.01 -15.37
CA LYS A 572 -2.21 -27.94 -15.81
C LYS A 572 -2.19 -29.24 -15.02
N LEU A 573 -1.02 -29.82 -14.75
CA LEU A 573 -0.88 -31.02 -13.92
C LEU A 573 -1.30 -30.76 -12.46
N MET A 574 -0.96 -29.59 -11.91
CA MET A 574 -1.32 -29.21 -10.55
C MET A 574 -2.80 -28.84 -10.43
N ALA A 575 -3.38 -28.16 -11.42
CA ALA A 575 -4.82 -27.90 -11.54
C ALA A 575 -5.60 -29.23 -11.63
N ALA A 576 -5.11 -30.20 -12.41
CA ALA A 576 -5.67 -31.54 -12.48
C ALA A 576 -5.59 -32.26 -11.12
N SER A 577 -4.47 -32.14 -10.39
CA SER A 577 -4.34 -32.69 -9.04
C SER A 577 -5.31 -32.04 -8.04
N LEU A 578 -5.44 -30.71 -8.06
CA LEU A 578 -6.37 -29.97 -7.19
C LEU A 578 -7.82 -30.29 -7.51
N LYS A 579 -8.16 -30.48 -8.78
CA LYS A 579 -9.46 -31.01 -9.21
C LYS A 579 -9.74 -32.37 -8.56
N ASP A 580 -8.77 -33.28 -8.57
CA ASP A 580 -8.96 -34.63 -8.01
C ASP A 580 -9.03 -34.62 -6.48
N GLN A 581 -8.25 -33.76 -5.82
CA GLN A 581 -8.37 -33.51 -4.38
C GLN A 581 -9.73 -32.89 -4.02
N GLY A 582 -10.20 -31.92 -4.81
CA GLY A 582 -11.53 -31.33 -4.65
C GLY A 582 -12.64 -32.36 -4.83
N ASN A 583 -12.51 -33.24 -5.82
CA ASN A 583 -13.43 -34.36 -6.03
C ASN A 583 -13.45 -35.31 -4.82
N GLN A 584 -12.28 -35.58 -4.23
CA GLN A 584 -12.19 -36.41 -3.04
C GLN A 584 -12.83 -35.74 -1.82
N ALA A 585 -12.53 -34.47 -1.56
CA ALA A 585 -13.16 -33.69 -0.48
C ALA A 585 -14.68 -33.63 -0.64
N PHE A 586 -15.17 -33.49 -1.88
CA PHE A 586 -16.60 -33.51 -2.19
C PHE A 586 -17.24 -34.86 -1.86
N ARG A 587 -16.61 -35.99 -2.23
CA ARG A 587 -17.11 -37.35 -1.89
C ARG A 587 -17.15 -37.58 -0.37
N GLU A 588 -16.22 -36.97 0.35
CA GLU A 588 -16.13 -37.05 1.82
C GLU A 588 -17.08 -36.06 2.53
N GLY A 589 -17.93 -35.34 1.79
CA GLY A 589 -18.90 -34.38 2.33
C GLY A 589 -18.30 -33.05 2.81
N ARG A 590 -16.99 -32.83 2.60
CA ARG A 590 -16.31 -31.56 2.92
C ARG A 590 -16.47 -30.56 1.78
N PHE A 591 -17.69 -30.05 1.62
CA PHE A 591 -18.05 -29.19 0.50
C PHE A 591 -17.29 -27.84 0.51
N TYR A 592 -17.05 -27.26 1.69
CA TYR A 592 -16.26 -26.02 1.79
C TYR A 592 -14.81 -26.21 1.32
N ASP A 593 -14.16 -27.29 1.75
CA ASP A 593 -12.79 -27.63 1.30
C ASP A 593 -12.75 -27.91 -0.21
N ALA A 594 -13.77 -28.59 -0.74
CA ALA A 594 -13.90 -28.83 -2.17
C ALA A 594 -13.97 -27.51 -2.95
N VAL A 595 -14.77 -26.54 -2.50
CA VAL A 595 -14.83 -25.20 -3.12
C VAL A 595 -13.45 -24.52 -3.13
N GLN A 596 -12.70 -24.60 -2.03
CA GLN A 596 -11.36 -24.01 -1.96
C GLN A 596 -10.37 -24.69 -2.92
N LEU A 597 -10.37 -26.02 -2.97
CA LEU A 597 -9.49 -26.79 -3.85
C LEU A 597 -9.81 -26.53 -5.33
N TYR A 598 -11.09 -26.47 -5.71
CA TYR A 598 -11.46 -26.09 -7.07
C TYR A 598 -11.09 -24.64 -7.39
N SER A 599 -11.23 -23.72 -6.43
CA SER A 599 -10.84 -22.32 -6.61
C SER A 599 -9.34 -22.16 -6.83
N GLN A 600 -8.51 -22.92 -6.11
CA GLN A 600 -7.07 -22.97 -6.35
C GLN A 600 -6.77 -23.59 -7.73
N GLY A 601 -7.48 -24.64 -8.12
CA GLY A 601 -7.36 -25.22 -9.45
C GLY A 601 -7.66 -24.21 -10.56
N ILE A 602 -8.73 -23.42 -10.40
CA ILE A 602 -9.14 -22.38 -11.36
C ILE A 602 -8.10 -21.26 -11.45
N GLN A 603 -7.42 -20.95 -10.35
CA GLN A 603 -6.33 -19.98 -10.36
C GLN A 603 -5.10 -20.46 -11.16
N LEU A 604 -4.91 -21.78 -11.27
CA LEU A 604 -3.81 -22.38 -12.03
C LEU A 604 -4.18 -22.66 -13.49
N ASP A 605 -5.42 -23.06 -13.76
CA ASP A 605 -5.96 -23.28 -15.10
C ASP A 605 -7.43 -22.86 -15.15
N ASP A 606 -7.67 -21.62 -15.60
CA ASP A 606 -9.00 -21.04 -15.77
C ASP A 606 -9.70 -21.51 -17.07
N SER A 607 -9.00 -22.25 -17.93
CA SER A 607 -9.58 -22.83 -19.14
C SER A 607 -10.29 -24.16 -18.88
N LEU A 608 -10.10 -24.75 -17.69
CA LEU A 608 -10.61 -26.07 -17.35
C LEU A 608 -12.08 -26.00 -16.85
N ALA A 609 -13.03 -26.02 -17.79
CA ALA A 609 -14.47 -25.92 -17.55
C ALA A 609 -15.01 -26.84 -16.41
N VAL A 610 -14.46 -28.06 -16.29
CA VAL A 610 -14.89 -29.03 -15.27
C VAL A 610 -14.67 -28.54 -13.83
N LEU A 611 -13.68 -27.68 -13.58
CA LEU A 611 -13.45 -27.10 -12.25
C LEU A 611 -14.59 -26.19 -11.82
N TYR A 612 -15.05 -25.31 -12.71
CA TYR A 612 -16.20 -24.45 -12.48
C TYR A 612 -17.47 -25.28 -12.26
N SER A 613 -17.72 -26.28 -13.11
CA SER A 613 -18.86 -27.18 -12.97
C SER A 613 -18.84 -27.89 -11.60
N ASN A 614 -17.68 -28.40 -11.17
CA ASN A 614 -17.55 -29.13 -9.90
C ASN A 614 -17.63 -28.21 -8.68
N ARG A 615 -17.09 -26.98 -8.77
CA ARG A 615 -17.24 -25.95 -7.74
C ARG A 615 -18.69 -25.52 -7.60
N ALA A 616 -19.41 -25.34 -8.70
CA ALA A 616 -20.84 -25.05 -8.68
C ALA A 616 -21.65 -26.13 -7.93
N MET A 617 -21.34 -27.41 -8.13
CA MET A 617 -21.98 -28.49 -7.37
C MET A 617 -21.69 -28.42 -5.87
N ALA A 618 -20.44 -28.10 -5.48
CA ALA A 618 -20.10 -27.90 -4.07
C ALA A 618 -20.82 -26.69 -3.47
N LEU A 619 -20.96 -25.60 -4.23
CA LEU A 619 -21.70 -24.40 -3.84
C LEU A 619 -23.20 -24.67 -3.70
N LEU A 620 -23.81 -25.46 -4.59
CA LEU A 620 -25.19 -25.93 -4.45
C LEU A 620 -25.40 -26.72 -3.15
N LYS A 621 -24.46 -27.60 -2.78
CA LYS A 621 -24.52 -28.34 -1.50
C LYS A 621 -24.39 -27.44 -0.27
N LEU A 622 -23.76 -26.27 -0.41
CA LEU A 622 -23.64 -25.25 0.63
C LEU A 622 -24.80 -24.24 0.62
N GLY A 623 -25.73 -24.33 -0.33
CA GLY A 623 -26.83 -23.38 -0.48
C GLY A 623 -26.42 -22.02 -1.09
N ASN A 624 -25.23 -21.93 -1.69
CA ASN A 624 -24.77 -20.72 -2.36
C ASN A 624 -25.16 -20.76 -3.85
N PHE A 625 -26.40 -20.38 -4.14
CA PHE A 625 -26.99 -20.53 -5.46
C PHE A 625 -26.50 -19.47 -6.47
N VAL A 626 -26.19 -18.25 -6.01
CA VAL A 626 -25.70 -17.17 -6.88
C VAL A 626 -24.32 -17.51 -7.45
N ASP A 627 -23.39 -17.93 -6.60
CA ASP A 627 -22.04 -18.29 -7.06
C ASP A 627 -22.08 -19.58 -7.90
N ALA A 628 -22.98 -20.52 -7.59
CA ALA A 628 -23.18 -21.71 -8.40
C ALA A 628 -23.70 -21.38 -9.82
N GLU A 629 -24.63 -20.44 -9.95
CA GLU A 629 -25.12 -19.97 -11.27
C GLU A 629 -23.99 -19.32 -12.08
N SER A 630 -23.20 -18.45 -11.44
CA SER A 630 -22.06 -17.77 -12.05
C SER A 630 -20.99 -18.76 -12.54
N ASP A 631 -20.64 -19.75 -11.71
CA ASP A 631 -19.71 -20.81 -12.08
C ASP A 631 -20.23 -21.67 -13.23
N CYS A 632 -21.51 -22.02 -13.23
CA CYS A 632 -22.09 -22.77 -14.35
C CYS A 632 -22.11 -21.95 -15.64
N THR A 633 -22.37 -20.65 -15.55
CA THR A 633 -22.33 -19.75 -16.72
C THR A 633 -20.92 -19.64 -17.30
N THR A 634 -19.90 -19.55 -16.44
CA THR A 634 -18.50 -19.57 -16.85
C THR A 634 -18.11 -20.94 -17.43
N CYS A 635 -18.58 -22.04 -16.82
CA CYS A 635 -18.37 -23.38 -17.38
C CYS A 635 -18.96 -23.51 -18.79
N LEU A 636 -20.16 -22.98 -19.02
CA LEU A 636 -20.87 -23.07 -20.30
C LEU A 636 -20.33 -22.12 -21.36
N SER A 637 -19.64 -21.04 -20.98
CA SER A 637 -18.89 -20.25 -21.97
C SER A 637 -17.62 -20.96 -22.45
N LEU A 638 -17.02 -21.81 -21.60
CA LEU A 638 -15.84 -22.63 -21.94
C LEU A 638 -16.22 -23.94 -22.65
N ASP A 639 -17.27 -24.61 -22.19
CA ASP A 639 -17.82 -25.85 -22.75
C ASP A 639 -19.36 -25.75 -22.80
N PRO A 640 -19.93 -25.25 -23.92
CA PRO A 640 -21.37 -25.10 -24.09
C PRO A 640 -22.15 -26.44 -24.05
N SER A 641 -21.46 -27.57 -24.24
CA SER A 641 -22.05 -28.91 -24.25
C SER A 641 -22.09 -29.57 -22.87
N ASN A 642 -21.65 -28.86 -21.81
CA ASN A 642 -21.54 -29.41 -20.47
C ASN A 642 -22.92 -29.63 -19.81
N VAL A 643 -23.51 -30.80 -20.04
CA VAL A 643 -24.84 -31.17 -19.52
C VAL A 643 -24.94 -31.02 -18.00
N LYS A 644 -23.87 -31.33 -17.26
CA LYS A 644 -23.82 -31.19 -15.80
C LYS A 644 -23.91 -29.72 -15.37
N ALA A 645 -23.25 -28.81 -16.08
CA ALA A 645 -23.30 -27.38 -15.77
C ALA A 645 -24.69 -26.79 -16.08
N LEU A 646 -25.34 -27.20 -17.19
CA LEU A 646 -26.72 -26.81 -17.48
C LEU A 646 -27.67 -27.28 -16.37
N LEU A 647 -27.59 -28.55 -15.97
CA LEU A 647 -28.43 -29.10 -14.89
C LEU A 647 -28.20 -28.35 -13.58
N ARG A 648 -26.93 -28.08 -13.22
CA ARG A 648 -26.54 -27.35 -12.00
C ARG A 648 -27.01 -25.89 -12.04
N ARG A 649 -26.94 -25.23 -13.19
CA ARG A 649 -27.43 -23.84 -13.37
C ARG A 649 -28.94 -23.79 -13.26
N GLY A 650 -29.65 -24.69 -13.92
CA GLY A 650 -31.10 -24.83 -13.80
C GLY A 650 -31.52 -25.04 -12.33
N THR A 651 -30.83 -25.92 -11.60
CA THR A 651 -31.06 -26.09 -10.15
C THR A 651 -30.77 -24.81 -9.36
N ALA A 652 -29.66 -24.12 -9.60
CA ALA A 652 -29.33 -22.87 -8.91
C ALA A 652 -30.41 -21.81 -9.13
N ARG A 653 -30.82 -21.61 -10.39
CA ARG A 653 -31.87 -20.67 -10.81
C ARG A 653 -33.23 -21.01 -10.21
N ALA A 654 -33.56 -22.29 -10.11
CA ALA A 654 -34.75 -22.77 -9.41
C ALA A 654 -34.79 -22.26 -7.95
N TYR A 655 -33.68 -22.43 -7.22
CA TYR A 655 -33.56 -21.96 -5.83
C TYR A 655 -33.53 -20.43 -5.71
N LEU A 656 -33.12 -19.73 -6.77
CA LEU A 656 -33.16 -18.26 -6.88
C LEU A 656 -34.52 -17.73 -7.36
N ALA A 657 -35.52 -18.60 -7.56
CA ALA A 657 -36.84 -18.26 -8.11
C ALA A 657 -36.82 -17.67 -9.54
N GLN A 658 -35.76 -17.95 -10.30
CA GLN A 658 -35.61 -17.63 -11.73
C GLN A 658 -36.14 -18.80 -12.57
N PHE A 659 -37.44 -19.02 -12.49
CA PHE A 659 -38.06 -20.26 -13.00
C PHE A 659 -38.05 -20.37 -14.52
N GLN A 660 -38.17 -19.26 -15.24
CA GLN A 660 -38.18 -19.26 -16.70
C GLN A 660 -36.82 -19.69 -17.24
N GLU A 661 -35.75 -19.10 -16.70
CA GLU A 661 -34.37 -19.39 -17.07
C GLU A 661 -33.94 -20.80 -16.61
N ALA A 662 -34.50 -21.29 -15.51
CA ALA A 662 -34.29 -22.66 -15.06
C ALA A 662 -34.94 -23.69 -16.00
N LEU A 663 -36.17 -23.41 -16.47
CA LEU A 663 -36.84 -24.25 -17.46
C LEU A 663 -36.05 -24.34 -18.76
N GLU A 664 -35.55 -23.22 -19.27
CA GLU A 664 -34.69 -23.17 -20.46
C GLU A 664 -33.44 -24.04 -20.30
N ASP A 665 -32.78 -23.99 -19.14
CA ASP A 665 -31.62 -24.83 -18.85
C ASP A 665 -31.96 -26.33 -18.82
N PHE A 666 -33.10 -26.71 -18.21
CA PHE A 666 -33.53 -28.11 -18.17
C PHE A 666 -34.02 -28.63 -19.53
N GLU A 667 -34.71 -27.81 -20.33
CA GLU A 667 -35.08 -28.14 -21.71
C GLU A 667 -33.82 -28.35 -22.55
N GLN A 668 -32.82 -27.48 -22.41
CA GLN A 668 -31.55 -27.63 -23.09
C GLN A 668 -30.81 -28.92 -22.68
N VAL A 669 -30.90 -29.35 -21.41
CA VAL A 669 -30.39 -30.66 -20.98
C VAL A 669 -31.11 -31.79 -21.73
N LEU A 670 -32.43 -31.74 -21.88
CA LEU A 670 -33.18 -32.78 -22.59
C LEU A 670 -32.96 -32.77 -24.10
N VAL A 671 -32.59 -31.62 -24.67
CA VAL A 671 -32.12 -31.56 -26.08
C VAL A 671 -30.79 -32.29 -26.25
N LEU A 672 -29.86 -32.15 -25.30
CA LEU A 672 -28.54 -32.79 -25.35
C LEU A 672 -28.58 -34.27 -24.91
N GLU A 673 -29.37 -34.59 -23.89
CA GLU A 673 -29.58 -35.92 -23.32
C GLU A 673 -31.08 -36.20 -23.14
N PRO A 674 -31.78 -36.71 -24.17
CA PRO A 674 -33.24 -36.92 -24.13
C PRO A 674 -33.74 -37.85 -23.02
N ASN A 675 -32.86 -38.72 -22.49
CA ASN A 675 -33.19 -39.67 -21.43
C ASN A 675 -32.69 -39.22 -20.04
N ASN A 676 -32.34 -37.94 -19.84
CA ASN A 676 -31.86 -37.43 -18.55
C ASN A 676 -33.00 -37.32 -17.53
N ALA A 677 -33.11 -38.33 -16.66
CA ALA A 677 -34.19 -38.43 -15.67
C ALA A 677 -34.22 -37.25 -14.68
N ALA A 678 -33.06 -36.68 -14.33
CA ALA A 678 -33.00 -35.56 -13.38
C ALA A 678 -33.60 -34.28 -13.98
N ALA A 679 -33.28 -33.96 -15.23
CA ALA A 679 -33.87 -32.81 -15.92
C ALA A 679 -35.37 -33.00 -16.18
N ALA A 680 -35.79 -34.20 -16.58
CA ALA A 680 -37.20 -34.52 -16.78
C ALA A 680 -38.02 -34.33 -15.49
N GLN A 681 -37.50 -34.82 -14.35
CA GLN A 681 -38.14 -34.69 -13.05
C GLN A 681 -38.24 -33.24 -12.58
N GLU A 682 -37.17 -32.44 -12.69
CA GLU A 682 -37.21 -31.03 -12.29
C GLU A 682 -38.14 -30.21 -13.19
N LEU A 683 -38.21 -30.53 -14.48
CA LEU A 683 -39.10 -29.87 -15.43
C LEU A 683 -40.57 -30.23 -15.21
N GLU A 684 -40.89 -31.49 -14.89
CA GLU A 684 -42.22 -31.92 -14.45
C GLU A 684 -42.63 -31.21 -13.15
N ARG A 685 -41.75 -31.22 -12.14
CA ARG A 685 -41.96 -30.54 -10.85
C ARG A 685 -42.24 -29.04 -11.03
N MET A 686 -41.49 -28.37 -11.89
CA MET A 686 -41.70 -26.95 -12.18
C MET A 686 -43.01 -26.71 -12.91
N LYS A 687 -43.35 -27.52 -13.93
CA LYS A 687 -44.63 -27.41 -14.64
C LYS A 687 -45.83 -27.64 -13.72
N GLU A 688 -45.74 -28.59 -12.79
CA GLU A 688 -46.78 -28.82 -11.77
C GLU A 688 -46.97 -27.59 -10.87
N ALA A 689 -45.88 -26.99 -10.39
CA ALA A 689 -45.90 -25.78 -9.57
C ALA A 689 -46.55 -24.57 -10.29
N PHE A 690 -46.45 -24.50 -11.62
CA PHE A 690 -47.10 -23.44 -12.44
C PHE A 690 -48.50 -23.80 -12.96
N SER A 691 -48.90 -25.08 -12.90
CA SER A 691 -50.22 -25.55 -13.35
C SER A 691 -51.29 -25.56 -12.26
N THR A 692 -50.94 -25.26 -11.02
CA THR A 692 -51.91 -25.16 -9.91
C THR A 692 -52.58 -23.79 -9.97
N PRO A 693 -53.91 -23.67 -10.25
CA PRO A 693 -54.59 -22.39 -10.23
C PRO A 693 -54.54 -21.82 -8.81
N ALA A 694 -54.13 -20.55 -8.68
CA ALA A 694 -54.33 -19.79 -7.47
C ALA A 694 -55.78 -19.98 -7.01
N ALA A 695 -55.96 -20.60 -5.84
CA ALA A 695 -57.26 -20.71 -5.20
C ALA A 695 -57.84 -19.30 -5.13
N GLN A 696 -59.01 -19.16 -5.76
CA GLN A 696 -59.78 -17.95 -5.86
C GLN A 696 -59.95 -17.32 -4.48
N ASP A 697 -59.49 -16.07 -4.35
CA ASP A 697 -60.18 -15.09 -3.51
C ASP A 697 -61.68 -15.17 -3.84
N ASN A 698 -62.48 -15.60 -2.88
CA ASN A 698 -63.93 -15.50 -2.92
C ASN A 698 -64.43 -14.90 -1.60
N ALA A 699 -65.00 -13.71 -1.74
CA ALA A 699 -65.86 -12.93 -0.85
C ALA A 699 -65.22 -12.20 0.35
#